data_AF-A0A078AHZ8-F1
#
_entry.id   AF-A0A078AHZ8-F1
#
_cell.length_a   1.000
_cell.length_b   1.000
_cell.length_c   1.000
_cell.angle_alpha   90.00
_cell.angle_beta   90.00
_cell.angle_gamma   90.00
#
_symmetry.space_group_name_H-M   'P 1'
#
loop_
_entity.id
_entity.type
_entity.pdbx_description
1 polymer ?
#
loop_
_entity_poly.entity_id
_entity_poly.type
_entity_poly.pdbx_seq_one_letter_code
_entity_poly.pdbx_strand_id
1 'polypeptide(L)'
;MSDNISSEKHIARFFSISGVSVRPEACLSILQTINKLTYFEHKRAYLDNFLKKLKDRQIIGLGMDAQNSNTANGVLILDKDAALSIIQSLPISDTDNFLNDTYKTSNQKYGSFKQMKQSKQLSKQENEEMKDEHQADQQPAVVKRYNPLLQDKVYKSLIESVVILEDFTQFPQLIVQNSQLFYSLTLKRTLSEVNLSRQDYHNYRLALAEERVFSHSDKYVRPKLEDSNNQKKQNQNDELTKVYNISSIIGSSKSKWVLGILSLHEDSEYYLEDSRHSVKVSFSELVEADPQVFFTENCILMCCGIYHNETFYLTHLKQPPLHANKSLSFKLNEKDYFGGYSKKKIMLATGTDQITSSSISGLSESMAQSLPGSKLRQEAKIEKDNCIVIFSQVELDNIGTQKCLKDLFEGLEQLKPDIIILVGDFISQKISEKLSYDQFKNYFEQIGTIIRENGLTCLRDFTNWIYVPSSEDLGQPKLMPCLQFQEFFLTTFKGNGPQRIKNVMVGTNPMRINYYGKEIVLCRYNFFKKLKRNQLPKIQIAQEKTKASKPPEDEEQYNTQDSYKIAKTLLQQGNLIPLPSIVQPVMWSFADALQLVPHPDYLILCDEISEYHHQIKVPQNNMNSSSLGVYNDEDDKDKVIHVINPGNFAINKSFVTIYPSLGDIQQCSAPN
;
A
#
# COMPACT_ATOMS: atom_id res chain seq x y z
N MET A 1 -24.17 15.99 18.53
CA MET A 1 -24.34 16.55 19.90
C MET A 1 -23.17 17.48 20.16
N SER A 2 -23.39 18.77 19.98
CA SER A 2 -22.43 19.87 20.09
C SER A 2 -22.76 20.73 21.32
N ASP A 3 -22.82 20.10 22.49
CA ASP A 3 -23.09 20.83 23.73
C ASP A 3 -21.75 21.27 24.33
N ASN A 4 -21.51 22.59 24.36
CA ASN A 4 -20.37 23.18 25.04
C ASN A 4 -20.32 22.71 26.50
N ILE A 5 -19.22 22.09 26.94
CA ILE A 5 -19.02 21.64 28.32
C ILE A 5 -18.73 22.87 29.18
N SER A 6 -19.79 23.59 29.56
CA SER A 6 -19.72 24.87 30.31
C SER A 6 -20.53 24.88 31.60
N SER A 7 -21.30 23.82 31.90
CA SER A 7 -22.14 23.74 33.09
C SER A 7 -21.94 22.43 33.85
N GLU A 8 -22.22 22.45 35.16
CA GLU A 8 -22.23 21.24 36.01
C GLU A 8 -23.16 20.16 35.46
N LYS A 9 -24.30 20.55 34.89
CA LYS A 9 -25.26 19.63 34.26
C LYS A 9 -24.63 18.88 33.09
N HIS A 10 -23.76 19.54 32.30
CA HIS A 10 -23.09 18.89 31.18
C HIS A 10 -22.01 17.90 31.64
N ILE A 11 -21.26 18.23 32.69
CA ILE A 11 -20.28 17.31 33.29
C ILE A 11 -20.99 16.09 33.91
N ALA A 12 -22.06 16.31 34.68
CA ALA A 12 -22.85 15.23 35.25
C ALA A 12 -23.42 14.30 34.16
N ARG A 13 -23.91 14.88 33.06
CA ARG A 13 -24.42 14.11 31.91
C ARG A 13 -23.32 13.32 31.19
N PHE A 14 -22.13 13.88 31.04
CA PHE A 14 -20.98 13.20 30.45
C PHE A 14 -20.61 11.93 31.22
N PHE A 15 -20.53 12.04 32.55
CA PHE A 15 -20.22 10.89 33.41
C PHE A 15 -21.38 9.90 33.54
N SER A 16 -22.63 10.38 33.52
CA SER A 16 -23.81 9.49 33.59
C SER A 16 -23.91 8.58 32.37
N ILE A 17 -23.56 9.06 31.17
CA ILE A 17 -23.47 8.22 29.95
C ILE A 17 -22.47 7.07 30.13
N SER A 18 -21.44 7.28 30.95
CA SER A 18 -20.40 6.30 31.24
C SER A 18 -20.67 5.46 32.49
N GLY A 19 -21.89 5.53 33.06
CA GLY A 19 -22.29 4.76 34.25
C GLY A 19 -21.78 5.31 35.58
N VAL A 20 -21.36 6.58 35.63
CA VAL A 20 -20.81 7.23 36.84
C VAL A 20 -21.73 8.35 37.31
N SER A 21 -22.20 8.26 38.54
CA SER A 21 -22.90 9.34 39.25
C SER A 21 -21.88 10.25 39.93
N VAL A 22 -21.96 11.56 39.72
CA VAL A 22 -20.99 12.53 40.26
C VAL A 22 -21.69 13.45 41.25
N ARG A 23 -21.13 13.60 42.46
CA ARG A 23 -21.68 14.54 43.45
C ARG A 23 -21.51 15.99 42.97
N PRO A 24 -22.42 16.92 43.33
CA PRO A 24 -22.33 18.32 42.91
C PRO A 24 -20.97 18.98 43.23
N GLU A 25 -20.40 18.70 44.40
CA GLU A 25 -19.09 19.25 44.79
C GLU A 25 -17.91 18.73 43.94
N ALA A 26 -18.01 17.50 43.43
CA ALA A 26 -17.05 16.94 42.50
C ALA A 26 -17.20 17.55 41.10
N CYS A 27 -18.44 17.77 40.63
CA CYS A 27 -18.72 18.49 39.39
C CYS A 27 -18.11 19.90 39.41
N LEU A 28 -18.25 20.64 40.51
CA LEU A 28 -17.66 21.97 40.69
C LEU A 28 -16.13 21.94 40.58
N SER A 29 -15.48 20.98 41.22
CA SER A 29 -14.01 20.84 41.21
C SER A 29 -13.48 20.51 39.82
N ILE A 30 -14.19 19.66 39.07
CA ILE A 30 -13.86 19.31 37.69
C ILE A 30 -14.11 20.51 36.76
N LEU A 31 -15.24 21.22 36.93
CA LEU A 31 -15.58 22.41 36.14
C LEU A 31 -14.55 23.52 36.32
N GLN A 32 -14.11 23.80 37.55
CA GLN A 32 -13.06 24.78 37.85
C GLN A 32 -11.74 24.46 37.15
N THR A 33 -11.43 23.17 36.98
CA THR A 33 -10.21 22.71 36.30
C THR A 33 -10.37 22.83 34.79
N ILE A 34 -11.47 22.36 34.22
CA ILE A 34 -11.77 22.39 32.78
C ILE A 34 -11.92 23.83 32.26
N ASN A 35 -12.41 24.77 33.08
CA ASN A 35 -12.51 26.18 32.69
C ASN A 35 -11.15 26.84 32.47
N LYS A 36 -10.03 26.22 32.89
CA LYS A 36 -8.67 26.68 32.55
C LYS A 36 -8.24 26.29 31.13
N LEU A 37 -8.97 25.38 30.47
CA LEU A 37 -8.71 24.96 29.09
C LEU A 37 -9.53 25.82 28.12
N THR A 38 -8.89 26.30 27.06
CA THR A 38 -9.49 27.27 26.14
C THR A 38 -10.35 26.60 25.06
N TYR A 39 -9.90 25.47 24.52
CA TYR A 39 -10.53 24.78 23.38
C TYR A 39 -11.44 23.61 23.79
N PHE A 40 -12.56 23.44 23.08
CA PHE A 40 -13.56 22.39 23.36
C PHE A 40 -12.98 20.97 23.30
N GLU A 41 -12.13 20.68 22.31
CA GLU A 41 -11.52 19.35 22.15
C GLU A 41 -10.63 18.99 23.35
N HIS A 42 -9.92 19.96 23.93
CA HIS A 42 -9.07 19.74 25.09
C HIS A 42 -9.89 19.48 26.35
N LYS A 43 -11.02 20.21 26.52
CA LYS A 43 -11.97 19.95 27.61
C LYS A 43 -12.52 18.52 27.55
N ARG A 44 -12.82 18.03 26.35
CA ARG A 44 -13.31 16.67 26.13
C ARG A 44 -12.21 15.62 26.35
N ALA A 45 -11.03 15.81 25.77
CA ALA A 45 -9.89 14.91 25.95
C ALA A 45 -9.47 14.80 27.43
N TYR A 46 -9.51 15.90 28.17
CA TYR A 46 -9.25 15.92 29.61
C TYR A 46 -10.29 15.06 30.37
N LEU A 47 -11.58 15.19 30.05
CA LEU A 47 -12.63 14.37 30.66
C LEU A 47 -12.51 12.88 30.30
N ASP A 48 -12.14 12.54 29.06
CA ASP A 48 -11.90 11.15 28.64
C ASP A 48 -10.71 10.53 29.40
N ASN A 49 -9.62 11.27 29.56
CA ASN A 49 -8.46 10.85 30.36
C ASN A 49 -8.79 10.73 31.85
N PHE A 50 -9.59 11.66 32.37
CA PHE A 50 -10.10 11.60 33.74
C PHE A 50 -10.94 10.33 33.97
N LEU A 51 -11.86 10.03 33.06
CA LEU A 51 -12.69 8.83 33.12
C LEU A 51 -11.84 7.55 33.03
N LYS A 52 -10.81 7.53 32.18
CA LYS A 52 -9.87 6.40 32.07
C LYS A 52 -9.16 6.15 33.40
N LYS A 53 -8.57 7.18 34.01
CA LYS A 53 -7.91 7.03 35.33
C LYS A 53 -8.86 6.60 36.44
N LEU A 54 -10.10 7.07 36.40
CA LEU A 54 -11.13 6.68 37.35
C LEU A 54 -11.47 5.19 37.21
N LYS A 55 -11.57 4.66 35.99
CA LYS A 55 -11.76 3.21 35.74
C LYS A 55 -10.52 2.39 36.07
N ASP A 56 -9.32 2.87 35.75
CA ASP A 56 -8.06 2.20 36.07
C ASP A 56 -7.88 2.03 37.59
N ARG A 57 -8.27 3.05 38.39
CA ARG A 57 -8.26 2.97 39.86
C ARG A 57 -9.26 1.95 40.41
N GLN A 58 -10.40 1.72 39.74
CA GLN A 58 -11.33 0.67 40.14
C GLN A 58 -10.74 -0.74 39.92
N ILE A 59 -10.03 -0.94 38.81
CA ILE A 59 -9.40 -2.23 38.50
C ILE A 59 -8.32 -2.55 39.54
N ILE A 60 -7.57 -1.54 39.99
CA ILE A 60 -6.54 -1.70 41.03
C ILE A 60 -7.18 -1.92 42.42
N GLY A 61 -8.30 -1.26 42.73
CA GLY A 61 -9.05 -1.43 43.98
C GLY A 61 -9.77 -2.77 44.14
N LEU A 62 -9.91 -3.56 43.07
CA LEU A 62 -10.37 -4.96 43.14
C LEU A 62 -9.27 -5.93 43.61
N GLY A 63 -8.02 -5.45 43.74
CA GLY A 63 -6.85 -6.26 44.11
C GLY A 63 -6.35 -6.10 45.55
N MET A 64 -6.71 -5.04 46.28
CA MET A 64 -6.35 -4.85 47.70
C MET A 64 -7.44 -4.08 48.47
N ASP A 65 -7.88 -4.68 49.58
CA ASP A 65 -8.67 -4.13 50.68
C ASP A 65 -9.94 -3.33 50.34
N ALA A 66 -11.05 -4.06 50.30
CA ALA A 66 -12.40 -3.55 50.45
C ALA A 66 -12.62 -2.96 51.85
N GLN A 67 -12.25 -1.70 52.08
CA GLN A 67 -12.86 -0.84 53.11
C GLN A 67 -12.99 0.60 52.60
N ASN A 68 -14.22 0.92 52.17
CA ASN A 68 -14.84 2.21 51.81
C ASN A 68 -15.46 2.19 50.42
N SER A 69 -16.30 1.18 50.16
CA SER A 69 -17.18 1.16 49.00
C SER A 69 -18.38 2.08 49.24
N ASN A 70 -18.33 3.31 48.70
CA ASN A 70 -19.54 4.11 48.45
C ASN A 70 -20.31 3.54 47.25
N THR A 71 -20.69 2.26 47.35
CA THR A 71 -21.54 1.56 46.39
C THR A 71 -22.87 1.23 47.05
N ALA A 72 -23.78 2.19 47.06
CA ALA A 72 -25.19 1.87 47.16
C ALA A 72 -25.70 1.67 45.71
N ASN A 73 -26.17 0.45 45.40
CA ASN A 73 -26.84 0.05 44.15
C ASN A 73 -26.01 -0.08 42.86
N GLY A 74 -24.71 -0.38 42.93
CA GLY A 74 -23.92 -0.73 41.73
C GLY A 74 -23.64 0.44 40.76
N VAL A 75 -24.01 1.66 41.13
CA VAL A 75 -23.66 2.89 40.42
C VAL A 75 -22.41 3.48 41.06
N LEU A 76 -21.38 3.77 40.26
CA LEU A 76 -20.18 4.40 40.78
C LEU A 76 -20.50 5.84 41.21
N ILE A 77 -20.21 6.18 42.47
CA ILE A 77 -20.34 7.55 42.97
C ILE A 77 -18.95 8.20 43.03
N LEU A 78 -18.78 9.32 42.32
CA LEU A 78 -17.58 10.14 42.37
C LEU A 78 -17.73 11.24 43.43
N ASP A 79 -16.99 11.09 44.52
CA ASP A 79 -16.91 12.06 45.61
C ASP A 79 -15.83 13.12 45.36
N LYS A 80 -15.90 14.24 46.10
CA LYS A 80 -15.00 15.40 45.95
C LYS A 80 -13.52 15.03 46.14
N ASP A 81 -13.20 14.28 47.18
CA ASP A 81 -11.80 13.92 47.50
C ASP A 81 -11.19 13.00 46.44
N ALA A 82 -12.00 12.04 45.93
CA ALA A 82 -11.61 11.20 44.82
C ALA A 82 -11.37 12.03 43.55
N ALA A 83 -12.26 13.00 43.24
CA ALA A 83 -12.07 13.89 42.11
C ALA A 83 -10.81 14.76 42.22
N LEU A 84 -10.54 15.34 43.40
CA LEU A 84 -9.34 16.14 43.66
C LEU A 84 -8.06 15.32 43.51
N SER A 85 -8.04 14.08 44.01
CA SER A 85 -6.88 13.20 43.88
C SER A 85 -6.59 12.77 42.44
N ILE A 86 -7.61 12.70 41.58
CA ILE A 86 -7.44 12.41 40.15
C ILE A 86 -6.97 13.68 39.41
N ILE A 87 -7.56 14.84 39.72
CA ILE A 87 -7.12 16.15 39.20
C ILE A 87 -5.65 16.41 39.52
N GLN A 88 -5.20 16.14 40.75
CA GLN A 88 -3.79 16.26 41.12
C GLN A 88 -2.86 15.36 40.29
N SER A 89 -3.37 14.21 39.85
CA SER A 89 -2.62 13.28 38.98
C SER A 89 -2.70 13.65 37.49
N LEU A 90 -3.52 14.63 37.12
CA LEU A 90 -3.74 15.14 35.77
C LEU A 90 -3.58 16.67 35.77
N PRO A 91 -2.38 17.20 36.05
CA PRO A 91 -2.16 18.63 35.96
C PRO A 91 -2.38 19.10 34.52
N ILE A 92 -3.07 20.22 34.36
CA ILE A 92 -3.16 20.92 33.08
C ILE A 92 -1.78 21.49 32.79
N SER A 93 -1.20 21.11 31.67
CA SER A 93 0.12 21.58 31.24
C SER A 93 -0.02 22.90 30.49
N ASP A 94 0.96 23.81 30.59
CA ASP A 94 0.96 25.06 29.82
C ASP A 94 1.01 24.80 28.29
N THR A 95 1.38 23.57 27.89
CA THR A 95 1.32 23.06 26.51
C THR A 95 -0.10 22.77 26.00
N ASP A 96 -1.11 22.74 26.87
CA ASP A 96 -2.50 22.49 26.49
C ASP A 96 -3.21 23.73 25.88
N ASN A 97 -2.51 24.87 25.70
CA ASN A 97 -3.11 26.11 25.22
C ASN A 97 -2.51 26.74 23.95
N PHE A 98 -1.44 26.23 23.32
CA PHE A 98 -0.96 26.75 22.03
C PHE A 98 -0.32 25.69 21.10
N LEU A 99 -0.50 25.92 19.80
CA LEU A 99 0.03 25.17 18.66
C LEU A 99 1.58 25.21 18.59
N ASN A 100 2.11 24.07 18.14
CA ASN A 100 3.45 23.77 17.60
C ASN A 100 4.59 23.32 18.54
N ASP A 101 5.10 22.15 18.14
CA ASP A 101 6.44 21.60 18.23
C ASP A 101 6.87 20.73 19.43
N THR A 102 7.19 19.49 19.05
CA THR A 102 8.26 18.61 19.58
C THR A 102 7.88 17.60 20.67
N TYR A 103 7.54 16.40 20.22
CA TYR A 103 7.75 15.17 20.99
C TYR A 103 9.25 14.92 21.21
N LYS A 104 9.76 15.42 22.33
CA LYS A 104 10.90 14.90 23.12
C LYS A 104 10.58 15.30 24.56
N THR A 105 10.25 14.42 25.51
CA THR A 105 11.05 13.29 25.99
C THR A 105 10.24 12.61 27.11
N SER A 106 10.22 11.27 27.16
CA SER A 106 9.99 10.55 28.41
C SER A 106 11.31 9.93 28.86
N ASN A 107 11.92 10.58 29.85
CA ASN A 107 13.01 10.04 30.65
C ASN A 107 12.51 8.82 31.43
N GLN A 108 13.03 7.64 31.10
CA GLN A 108 13.16 6.54 32.06
C GLN A 108 14.25 6.93 33.08
N LYS A 109 13.91 6.91 34.37
CA LYS A 109 14.88 7.10 35.46
C LYS A 109 15.85 5.92 35.49
N TYR A 110 17.10 6.15 35.09
CA TYR A 110 18.22 5.24 35.35
C TYR A 110 18.66 5.34 36.80
N GLY A 111 18.90 4.18 37.43
CA GLY A 111 19.54 4.06 38.73
C GLY A 111 20.99 4.57 38.71
N SER A 112 21.47 4.98 39.89
CA SER A 112 22.78 5.59 40.10
C SER A 112 23.93 4.70 39.61
N PHE A 113 24.87 5.30 38.85
CA PHE A 113 26.07 4.69 38.25
C PHE A 113 26.99 3.93 39.23
N LYS A 114 26.80 4.08 40.55
CA LYS A 114 27.57 3.35 41.58
C LYS A 114 27.10 1.90 41.78
N GLN A 115 25.82 1.60 41.54
CA GLN A 115 25.25 0.26 41.70
C GLN A 115 25.54 -0.66 40.50
N MET A 116 25.76 -0.08 39.32
CA MET A 116 26.00 -0.83 38.07
C MET A 116 27.44 -1.38 37.94
N LYS A 117 28.39 -0.87 38.75
CA LYS A 117 29.76 -1.37 38.83
C LYS A 117 29.92 -2.55 39.78
N GLN A 118 29.13 -2.61 40.86
CA GLN A 118 29.11 -3.75 41.78
C GLN A 118 28.45 -4.98 41.15
N SER A 119 27.37 -4.81 40.39
CA SER A 119 26.69 -5.94 39.71
C SER A 119 27.53 -6.57 38.58
N LYS A 120 28.41 -5.79 37.93
CA LYS A 120 29.34 -6.30 36.90
C LYS A 120 30.62 -6.93 37.47
N GLN A 121 30.94 -6.72 38.75
CA GLN A 121 32.05 -7.41 39.43
C GLN A 121 31.59 -8.75 40.00
N LEU A 122 30.37 -8.83 40.54
CA LEU A 122 29.75 -10.09 40.98
C LEU A 122 29.50 -11.05 39.80
N SER A 123 29.04 -10.56 38.65
CA SER A 123 28.82 -11.40 37.45
C SER A 123 30.12 -11.85 36.76
N LYS A 124 31.27 -11.32 37.15
CA LYS A 124 32.59 -11.76 36.66
C LYS A 124 33.26 -12.77 37.57
N GLN A 125 32.93 -12.77 38.87
CA GLN A 125 33.42 -13.80 39.81
C GLN A 125 32.61 -15.10 39.69
N GLU A 126 31.32 -15.05 39.37
CA GLU A 126 30.50 -16.27 39.18
C GLU A 126 30.75 -17.00 37.84
N ASN A 127 31.46 -16.39 36.88
CA ASN A 127 31.77 -16.98 35.58
C ASN A 127 33.20 -17.52 35.45
N GLU A 128 34.02 -17.41 36.51
CA GLU A 128 35.38 -17.97 36.56
C GLU A 128 35.51 -19.26 37.39
N GLU A 129 34.45 -19.69 38.10
CA GLU A 129 34.50 -20.89 38.97
C GLU A 129 33.79 -22.15 38.43
N MET A 130 33.28 -22.16 37.19
CA MET A 130 32.78 -23.39 36.54
C MET A 130 33.43 -23.59 35.17
N LYS A 131 34.76 -23.59 35.16
CA LYS A 131 35.58 -24.29 34.17
C LYS A 131 36.47 -25.25 34.93
N ASP A 132 35.94 -26.40 35.25
CA ASP A 132 36.68 -27.66 35.17
C ASP A 132 35.68 -28.82 35.23
N GLU A 133 35.97 -29.82 34.41
CA GLU A 133 35.34 -31.14 34.29
C GLU A 133 34.21 -31.34 33.26
N HIS A 134 34.56 -32.24 32.33
CA HIS A 134 33.74 -33.02 31.39
C HIS A 134 33.46 -32.46 29.98
N GLN A 135 34.39 -32.81 29.09
CA GLN A 135 34.13 -33.11 27.68
C GLN A 135 33.13 -34.27 27.56
N ALA A 136 31.98 -34.04 26.95
CA ALA A 136 31.18 -35.05 26.26
C ALA A 136 30.23 -34.37 25.25
N ASP A 137 30.17 -34.95 24.05
CA ASP A 137 29.38 -34.52 22.89
C ASP A 137 27.94 -34.09 23.22
N GLN A 138 27.60 -32.82 22.95
CA GLN A 138 26.21 -32.39 22.71
C GLN A 138 26.17 -31.36 21.59
N GLN A 139 25.57 -31.74 20.46
CA GLN A 139 25.16 -30.81 19.40
C GLN A 139 24.19 -29.77 20.00
N PRO A 140 24.30 -28.47 19.64
CA PRO A 140 23.40 -27.46 20.17
C PRO A 140 21.99 -27.69 19.60
N ALA A 141 21.02 -27.89 20.50
CA ALA A 141 19.61 -27.95 20.17
C ALA A 141 19.16 -26.67 19.46
N VAL A 142 18.81 -26.78 18.18
CA VAL A 142 18.20 -25.70 17.39
C VAL A 142 16.82 -25.42 17.95
N VAL A 143 16.69 -24.39 18.78
CA VAL A 143 15.39 -23.85 19.19
C VAL A 143 14.75 -23.22 17.95
N LYS A 144 13.83 -23.96 17.30
CA LYS A 144 12.98 -23.43 16.22
C LYS A 144 12.12 -22.30 16.79
N ARG A 145 12.54 -21.05 16.59
CA ARG A 145 11.70 -19.87 16.84
C ARG A 145 10.66 -19.79 15.72
N TYR A 146 9.38 -19.96 16.06
CA TYR A 146 8.28 -19.76 15.12
C TYR A 146 8.04 -18.27 14.87
N ASN A 147 7.73 -17.89 13.63
CA ASN A 147 7.43 -16.51 13.26
C ASN A 147 6.15 -16.03 14.00
N PRO A 148 6.20 -14.95 14.80
CA PRO A 148 5.05 -14.45 15.56
C PRO A 148 3.86 -14.03 14.67
N LEU A 149 4.09 -13.69 13.39
CA LEU A 149 3.04 -13.33 12.44
C LEU A 149 2.11 -14.51 12.08
N LEU A 150 2.62 -15.75 12.09
CA LEU A 150 1.80 -16.94 11.86
C LEU A 150 0.85 -17.24 13.04
N GLN A 151 0.99 -16.52 14.16
CA GLN A 151 0.10 -16.61 15.31
C GLN A 151 -1.09 -15.64 15.21
N ASP A 152 -1.03 -14.63 14.32
CA ASP A 152 -2.15 -13.73 14.07
C ASP A 152 -3.24 -14.45 13.26
N LYS A 153 -4.41 -14.61 13.86
CA LYS A 153 -5.58 -15.24 13.22
C LYS A 153 -6.00 -14.51 11.96
N VAL A 154 -5.88 -13.18 11.91
CA VAL A 154 -6.26 -12.38 10.74
C VAL A 154 -5.32 -12.66 9.59
N TYR A 155 -4.01 -12.63 9.85
CA TYR A 155 -2.99 -12.86 8.83
C TYR A 155 -3.04 -14.31 8.30
N LYS A 156 -3.21 -15.29 9.19
CA LYS A 156 -3.42 -16.68 8.78
C LYS A 156 -4.63 -16.82 7.85
N SER A 157 -5.75 -16.20 8.23
CA SER A 157 -6.96 -16.25 7.42
C SER A 157 -6.82 -15.49 6.09
N LEU A 158 -6.01 -14.43 6.03
CA LEU A 158 -5.67 -13.71 4.79
C LEU A 158 -4.90 -14.61 3.82
N ILE A 159 -3.90 -15.37 4.30
CA ILE A 159 -3.13 -16.30 3.46
C ILE A 159 -4.00 -17.46 2.96
N GLU A 160 -5.05 -17.83 3.70
CA GLU A 160 -5.97 -18.91 3.35
C GLU A 160 -7.20 -18.44 2.55
N SER A 161 -7.27 -17.17 2.14
CA SER A 161 -8.43 -16.64 1.43
C SER A 161 -8.09 -15.66 0.30
N VAL A 162 -9.10 -15.39 -0.53
CA VAL A 162 -9.07 -14.33 -1.54
C VAL A 162 -9.78 -13.10 -0.96
N VAL A 163 -9.09 -11.96 -0.98
CA VAL A 163 -9.62 -10.66 -0.54
C VAL A 163 -9.44 -9.65 -1.66
N ILE A 164 -10.54 -9.23 -2.27
CA ILE A 164 -10.57 -8.22 -3.33
C ILE A 164 -10.87 -6.87 -2.70
N LEU A 165 -10.17 -5.80 -3.07
CA LEU A 165 -10.53 -4.44 -2.64
C LEU A 165 -11.50 -3.83 -3.66
N GLU A 166 -12.68 -3.48 -3.19
CA GLU A 166 -13.82 -3.05 -4.01
C GLU A 166 -13.93 -1.54 -4.11
N ASP A 167 -13.47 -0.81 -3.11
CA ASP A 167 -13.62 0.64 -3.01
C ASP A 167 -12.27 1.25 -2.63
N PHE A 168 -11.98 2.43 -3.16
CA PHE A 168 -10.80 3.22 -2.81
C PHE A 168 -10.72 3.57 -1.33
N THR A 169 -11.84 3.62 -0.60
CA THR A 169 -11.82 3.79 0.87
C THR A 169 -11.11 2.64 1.60
N GLN A 170 -11.00 1.47 0.98
CA GLN A 170 -10.31 0.29 1.51
C GLN A 170 -8.79 0.32 1.26
N PHE A 171 -8.30 1.31 0.51
CA PHE A 171 -6.88 1.47 0.20
C PHE A 171 -6.24 2.32 1.30
N PRO A 172 -5.20 1.85 1.99
CA PRO A 172 -4.56 2.63 3.06
C PRO A 172 -3.96 3.93 2.51
N GLN A 173 -4.21 5.05 3.19
CA GLN A 173 -3.62 6.35 2.89
C GLN A 173 -2.23 6.46 3.48
N LEU A 174 -1.29 7.00 2.71
CA LEU A 174 0.02 7.37 3.23
C LEU A 174 -0.08 8.68 4.02
N ILE A 175 0.51 8.71 5.20
CA ILE A 175 0.63 9.88 6.05
C ILE A 175 2.11 10.05 6.38
N VAL A 176 2.64 11.24 6.13
CA VAL A 176 4.01 11.60 6.49
C VAL A 176 3.98 12.40 7.78
N GLN A 177 4.53 11.84 8.86
CA GLN A 177 4.68 12.54 10.14
C GLN A 177 6.13 12.45 10.60
N ASN A 178 6.75 13.58 10.92
CA ASN A 178 8.15 13.65 11.39
C ASN A 178 9.14 12.89 10.49
N SER A 179 8.98 13.02 9.16
CA SER A 179 9.78 12.29 8.15
C SER A 179 9.68 10.76 8.23
N GLN A 180 8.65 10.24 8.90
CA GLN A 180 8.29 8.82 8.92
C GLN A 180 6.97 8.60 8.18
N LEU A 181 6.87 7.42 7.58
CA LEU A 181 5.72 7.01 6.77
C LEU A 181 4.76 6.13 7.58
N PHE A 182 3.48 6.47 7.54
CA PHE A 182 2.40 5.74 8.20
C PHE A 182 1.29 5.44 7.21
N TYR A 183 0.66 4.28 7.34
CA TYR A 183 -0.52 3.92 6.56
C TYR A 183 -1.75 3.91 7.47
N SER A 184 -2.85 4.52 7.03
CA SER A 184 -4.10 4.59 7.79
C SER A 184 -5.32 4.45 6.88
N LEU A 185 -6.34 3.75 7.37
CA LEU A 185 -7.62 3.58 6.67
C LEU A 185 -8.74 4.46 7.23
N THR A 186 -8.53 5.11 8.37
CA THR A 186 -9.62 5.73 9.16
C THR A 186 -9.95 7.16 8.73
N LEU A 187 -9.17 7.75 7.83
CA LEU A 187 -9.38 9.13 7.40
C LEU A 187 -10.59 9.22 6.46
N LYS A 188 -11.57 10.06 6.83
CA LYS A 188 -12.70 10.37 5.95
C LYS A 188 -12.19 11.13 4.74
N ARG A 189 -12.40 10.56 3.56
CA ARG A 189 -12.04 11.19 2.28
C ARG A 189 -13.24 11.93 1.74
N THR A 190 -13.04 13.19 1.37
CA THR A 190 -14.07 14.00 0.72
C THR A 190 -13.49 14.68 -0.51
N LEU A 191 -14.36 14.92 -1.50
CA LEU A 191 -14.01 15.68 -2.69
C LEU A 191 -13.96 17.19 -2.40
N SER A 192 -14.24 17.64 -1.17
CA SER A 192 -14.16 19.06 -0.79
C SER A 192 -12.75 19.53 -0.44
N GLU A 193 -11.85 18.62 -0.03
CA GLU A 193 -10.49 18.95 0.43
C GLU A 193 -9.44 18.80 -0.68
N VAL A 194 -9.79 19.26 -1.89
CA VAL A 194 -9.04 19.03 -3.13
C VAL A 194 -7.62 19.60 -3.07
N ASN A 195 -7.44 20.82 -2.56
CA ASN A 195 -6.15 21.51 -2.57
C ASN A 195 -5.12 20.85 -1.64
N LEU A 196 -5.54 20.47 -0.43
CA LEU A 196 -4.67 19.74 0.50
C LEU A 196 -4.29 18.38 -0.09
N SER A 197 -5.28 17.64 -0.60
CA SER A 197 -5.07 16.35 -1.25
C SER A 197 -4.10 16.44 -2.44
N ARG A 198 -4.15 17.54 -3.21
CA ARG A 198 -3.21 17.81 -4.31
C ARG A 198 -1.77 17.88 -3.84
N GLN A 199 -1.52 18.73 -2.84
CA GLN A 199 -0.17 18.97 -2.35
C GLN A 199 0.40 17.69 -1.73
N ASP A 200 -0.42 17.00 -0.94
CA ASP A 200 -0.12 15.71 -0.34
C ASP A 200 0.29 14.68 -1.38
N TYR A 201 -0.44 14.58 -2.51
CA TYR A 201 -0.12 13.64 -3.58
C TYR A 201 1.34 13.76 -4.07
N HIS A 202 1.81 14.98 -4.35
CA HIS A 202 3.18 15.19 -4.83
C HIS A 202 4.21 14.98 -3.71
N ASN A 203 3.92 15.45 -2.49
CA ASN A 203 4.78 15.26 -1.33
C ASN A 203 4.98 13.77 -0.99
N TYR A 204 3.91 12.99 -1.00
CA TYR A 204 3.91 11.55 -0.72
C TYR A 204 4.71 10.78 -1.76
N ARG A 205 4.53 11.11 -3.05
CA ARG A 205 5.33 10.56 -4.14
C ARG A 205 6.83 10.81 -3.93
N LEU A 206 7.22 12.04 -3.59
CA LEU A 206 8.61 12.40 -3.33
C LEU A 206 9.17 11.68 -2.09
N ALA A 207 8.41 11.64 -1.00
CA ALA A 207 8.83 10.98 0.25
C ALA A 207 9.08 9.47 0.07
N LEU A 208 8.22 8.78 -0.68
CA LEU A 208 8.41 7.36 -1.01
C LEU A 208 9.65 7.15 -1.91
N ALA A 209 9.91 8.07 -2.85
CA ALA A 209 11.11 7.99 -3.68
C ALA A 209 12.38 8.21 -2.85
N GLU A 210 12.37 9.15 -1.89
CA GLU A 210 13.47 9.32 -0.95
C GLU A 210 13.73 8.05 -0.13
N GLU A 211 12.69 7.45 0.45
CA GLU A 211 12.82 6.21 1.20
C GLU A 211 13.46 5.10 0.34
N ARG A 212 13.02 4.95 -0.92
CA ARG A 212 13.60 3.98 -1.86
C ARG A 212 15.07 4.24 -2.18
N VAL A 213 15.45 5.49 -2.43
CA VAL A 213 16.86 5.85 -2.66
C VAL A 213 17.69 5.45 -1.45
N PHE A 214 17.30 5.88 -0.25
CA PHE A 214 18.07 5.64 0.96
C PHE A 214 17.92 4.22 1.55
N SER A 215 17.02 3.39 1.00
CA SER A 215 16.97 1.96 1.30
C SER A 215 18.21 1.21 0.80
N HIS A 216 18.92 1.75 -0.20
CA HIS A 216 20.21 1.25 -0.71
C HIS A 216 21.36 1.94 0.02
N SER A 217 21.54 1.58 1.30
CA SER A 217 22.62 2.12 2.13
C SER A 217 24.02 1.78 1.60
N ASP A 218 24.12 0.82 0.69
CA ASP A 218 25.32 0.41 -0.05
C ASP A 218 25.68 1.35 -1.21
N LYS A 219 24.75 2.20 -1.68
CA LYS A 219 24.95 3.07 -2.85
C LYS A 219 24.71 4.55 -2.56
N TYR A 220 23.72 4.88 -1.73
CA TYR A 220 23.29 6.25 -1.51
C TYR A 220 23.32 6.63 -0.04
N VAL A 221 23.74 7.86 0.24
CA VAL A 221 23.79 8.40 1.60
C VAL A 221 23.33 9.85 1.63
N ARG A 222 22.64 10.25 2.71
CA ARG A 222 22.33 11.66 2.96
C ARG A 222 23.61 12.39 3.37
N PRO A 223 23.85 13.63 2.88
CA PRO A 223 24.98 14.42 3.32
C PRO A 223 24.86 14.70 4.82
N LYS A 224 25.95 14.45 5.57
CA LYS A 224 26.06 14.84 6.98
C LYS A 224 26.82 16.17 7.06
N LEU A 225 26.47 16.99 8.05
CA LEU A 225 27.28 18.17 8.40
C LEU A 225 28.69 17.67 8.79
N GLU A 226 29.72 18.26 8.19
CA GLU A 226 31.10 17.86 8.43
C GLU A 226 31.56 18.38 9.81
N ASP A 227 31.57 17.50 10.82
CA ASP A 227 32.27 17.78 12.08
C ASP A 227 33.77 17.62 11.87
N SER A 228 34.53 18.68 12.14
CA SER A 228 35.99 18.79 11.90
C SER A 228 36.85 17.74 12.61
N ASN A 229 36.27 16.92 13.50
CA ASN A 229 36.98 15.98 14.36
C ASN A 229 36.95 14.50 13.92
N ASN A 230 36.28 14.14 12.81
CA ASN A 230 36.08 12.72 12.42
C ASN A 230 36.74 12.32 11.08
N GLN A 231 38.00 12.68 10.88
CA GLN A 231 38.76 12.32 9.67
C GLN A 231 39.01 10.80 9.51
N LYS A 232 38.89 9.99 10.57
CA LYS A 232 39.18 8.54 10.53
C LYS A 232 38.05 7.65 9.99
N LYS A 233 36.84 8.18 9.72
CA LYS A 233 35.72 7.45 9.10
C LYS A 233 35.47 7.82 7.63
N GLN A 234 36.39 8.56 6.99
CA GLN A 234 36.21 9.06 5.62
C GLN A 234 36.41 7.98 4.54
N ASN A 235 37.36 7.04 4.71
CA ASN A 235 37.75 6.12 3.64
C ASN A 235 36.68 5.10 3.17
N GLN A 236 35.60 4.88 3.92
CA GLN A 236 34.47 4.02 3.47
C GLN A 236 33.31 4.82 2.86
N ASN A 237 33.22 6.13 3.09
CA ASN A 237 32.11 6.97 2.61
C ASN A 237 32.38 7.63 1.26
N ASP A 238 33.61 7.58 0.75
CA ASP A 238 33.98 8.24 -0.52
C ASP A 238 33.49 7.49 -1.76
N GLU A 239 33.14 6.20 -1.63
CA GLU A 239 32.57 5.40 -2.72
C GLU A 239 31.04 5.56 -2.85
N LEU A 240 30.38 6.09 -1.81
CA LEU A 240 28.92 6.27 -1.78
C LEU A 240 28.48 7.56 -2.47
N THR A 241 27.37 7.48 -3.21
CA THR A 241 26.76 8.65 -3.85
C THR A 241 26.00 9.48 -2.82
N LYS A 242 26.47 10.71 -2.57
CA LYS A 242 25.78 11.68 -1.70
C LYS A 242 24.63 12.36 -2.44
N VAL A 243 23.40 12.18 -1.96
CA VAL A 243 22.19 12.79 -2.54
C VAL A 243 21.76 13.97 -1.68
N TYR A 244 21.83 15.17 -2.25
CA TYR A 244 21.57 16.44 -1.58
C TYR A 244 20.13 16.91 -1.80
N ASN A 245 19.65 17.80 -0.92
CA ASN A 245 18.42 18.57 -1.16
C ASN A 245 18.68 19.64 -2.23
N ILE A 246 17.64 20.11 -2.92
CA ILE A 246 17.79 21.11 -3.98
C ILE A 246 18.38 22.41 -3.42
N SER A 247 17.96 22.84 -2.24
CA SER A 247 18.56 24.00 -1.53
C SER A 247 20.10 23.96 -1.40
N SER A 248 20.71 22.77 -1.36
CA SER A 248 22.15 22.61 -1.16
C SER A 248 22.98 22.78 -2.43
N ILE A 249 22.35 22.83 -3.62
CA ILE A 249 23.07 23.12 -4.87
C ILE A 249 23.27 24.62 -5.06
N ILE A 250 22.37 25.43 -4.49
CA ILE A 250 22.42 26.89 -4.58
C ILE A 250 23.70 27.37 -3.85
N GLY A 251 24.56 28.09 -4.58
CA GLY A 251 25.84 28.58 -4.06
C GLY A 251 27.00 27.58 -4.12
N SER A 252 26.83 26.41 -4.73
CA SER A 252 27.89 25.42 -4.94
C SER A 252 28.21 25.27 -6.43
N SER A 253 29.49 25.39 -6.79
CA SER A 253 29.99 25.12 -8.15
C SER A 253 30.36 23.65 -8.40
N LYS A 254 30.24 22.79 -7.39
CA LYS A 254 30.51 21.34 -7.52
C LYS A 254 29.30 20.60 -8.09
N SER A 255 29.59 19.55 -8.86
CA SER A 255 28.57 18.62 -9.32
C SER A 255 27.94 17.86 -8.14
N LYS A 256 26.61 17.82 -8.08
CA LYS A 256 25.85 17.20 -6.98
C LYS A 256 24.69 16.38 -7.51
N TRP A 257 24.41 15.26 -6.84
CA TRP A 257 23.19 14.48 -7.04
C TRP A 257 22.05 15.06 -6.21
N VAL A 258 20.89 15.23 -6.82
CA VAL A 258 19.66 15.68 -6.17
C VAL A 258 18.47 14.81 -6.60
N LEU A 259 17.41 14.84 -5.79
CA LEU A 259 16.15 14.18 -6.06
C LEU A 259 15.05 15.24 -6.14
N GLY A 260 14.18 15.17 -7.15
CA GLY A 260 13.03 16.07 -7.25
C GLY A 260 12.03 15.66 -8.32
N ILE A 261 10.90 16.35 -8.36
CA ILE A 261 9.87 16.18 -9.39
C ILE A 261 10.16 17.15 -10.53
N LEU A 262 10.12 16.66 -11.77
CA LEU A 262 10.23 17.52 -12.95
C LEU A 262 8.89 18.17 -13.26
N SER A 263 8.84 19.50 -13.31
CA SER A 263 7.68 20.30 -13.71
C SER A 263 8.02 21.18 -14.91
N LEU A 264 7.01 21.49 -15.73
CA LEU A 264 7.09 22.52 -16.76
C LEU A 264 6.36 23.77 -16.25
N HIS A 265 7.05 24.90 -16.19
CA HIS A 265 6.47 26.16 -15.75
C HIS A 265 5.89 26.97 -16.93
N GLU A 266 5.16 28.04 -16.63
CA GLU A 266 4.49 28.89 -17.63
C GLU A 266 5.46 29.59 -18.60
N ASP A 267 6.71 29.77 -18.18
CA ASP A 267 7.83 30.28 -18.98
C ASP A 267 8.32 29.28 -20.06
N SER A 268 7.67 28.11 -20.15
CA SER A 268 8.07 26.99 -21.03
C SER A 268 9.44 26.42 -20.69
N GLU A 269 9.91 26.63 -19.46
CA GLU A 269 11.15 26.09 -18.95
C GLU A 269 10.89 24.99 -17.92
N TYR A 270 11.84 24.06 -17.82
CA TYR A 270 11.73 22.93 -16.92
C TYR A 270 12.32 23.29 -15.57
N TYR A 271 11.62 22.90 -14.51
CA TYR A 271 12.06 23.06 -13.13
C TYR A 271 12.14 21.70 -12.46
N LEU A 272 13.06 21.59 -11.51
CA LEU A 272 13.12 20.47 -10.57
C LEU A 272 12.68 20.97 -9.20
N GLU A 273 11.71 20.29 -8.61
CA GLU A 273 11.07 20.69 -7.37
C GLU A 273 11.25 19.62 -6.27
N ASP A 274 11.63 20.07 -5.08
CA ASP A 274 11.53 19.29 -3.85
C ASP A 274 10.43 19.89 -2.94
N SER A 275 10.29 19.38 -1.72
CA SER A 275 9.27 19.88 -0.78
C SER A 275 9.43 21.36 -0.37
N ARG A 276 10.55 22.01 -0.70
CA ARG A 276 10.90 23.35 -0.21
C ARG A 276 11.42 24.31 -1.28
N HIS A 277 12.07 23.82 -2.33
CA HIS A 277 12.78 24.63 -3.33
C HIS A 277 12.49 24.12 -4.73
N SER A 278 12.47 25.07 -5.67
CA SER A 278 12.47 24.82 -7.10
C SER A 278 13.74 25.39 -7.73
N VAL A 279 14.25 24.74 -8.76
CA VAL A 279 15.40 25.22 -9.54
C VAL A 279 15.14 25.02 -11.02
N LYS A 280 15.49 26.01 -11.84
CA LYS A 280 15.45 25.91 -13.29
C LYS A 280 16.47 24.89 -13.78
N VAL A 281 16.11 24.08 -14.78
CA VAL A 281 16.91 22.97 -15.28
C VAL A 281 17.23 23.12 -16.76
N SER A 282 18.48 22.84 -17.12
CA SER A 282 18.91 22.70 -18.52
C SER A 282 19.41 21.29 -18.81
N PHE A 283 18.99 20.75 -19.95
CA PHE A 283 19.46 19.46 -20.50
C PHE A 283 20.62 19.63 -21.49
N SER A 284 21.18 20.83 -21.65
CA SER A 284 22.20 21.12 -22.67
C SER A 284 23.50 20.33 -22.46
N GLU A 285 23.85 20.05 -21.20
CA GLU A 285 25.08 19.32 -20.82
C GLU A 285 24.80 17.84 -20.50
N LEU A 286 23.63 17.33 -20.87
CA LEU A 286 23.22 15.98 -20.51
C LEU A 286 24.05 14.94 -21.30
N VAL A 287 24.84 14.16 -20.56
CA VAL A 287 25.74 13.13 -21.08
C VAL A 287 25.07 11.76 -21.03
N GLU A 288 24.57 11.37 -19.86
CA GLU A 288 24.02 10.03 -19.62
C GLU A 288 22.56 10.07 -19.15
N ALA A 289 21.72 9.24 -19.76
CA ALA A 289 20.35 9.01 -19.29
C ALA A 289 19.98 7.53 -19.43
N ASP A 290 19.28 6.96 -18.43
CA ASP A 290 18.89 5.54 -18.43
C ASP A 290 18.03 5.20 -19.67
N PRO A 291 18.50 4.36 -20.61
CA PRO A 291 17.79 4.08 -21.86
C PRO A 291 16.60 3.12 -21.69
N GLN A 292 16.40 2.53 -20.51
CA GLN A 292 15.37 1.53 -20.25
C GLN A 292 14.10 2.11 -19.60
N VAL A 293 13.93 3.44 -19.59
CA VAL A 293 12.76 4.09 -19.00
C VAL A 293 12.25 5.25 -19.86
N PHE A 294 11.01 5.65 -19.64
CA PHE A 294 10.43 6.86 -20.19
C PHE A 294 10.59 8.02 -19.19
N PHE A 295 11.06 9.16 -19.67
CA PHE A 295 11.12 10.40 -18.91
C PHE A 295 10.05 11.36 -19.41
N THR A 296 9.05 11.63 -18.58
CA THR A 296 7.97 12.58 -18.85
C THR A 296 7.99 13.71 -17.82
N GLU A 297 7.22 14.76 -18.07
CA GLU A 297 6.86 15.71 -17.02
C GLU A 297 6.19 14.96 -15.84
N ASN A 298 6.34 15.48 -14.62
CA ASN A 298 5.84 14.92 -13.37
C ASN A 298 6.48 13.58 -12.95
N CYS A 299 7.55 13.14 -13.62
CA CYS A 299 8.43 12.10 -13.13
C CYS A 299 9.29 12.61 -11.96
N ILE A 300 9.52 11.75 -10.98
CA ILE A 300 10.56 11.94 -9.98
C ILE A 300 11.89 11.52 -10.61
N LEU A 301 12.88 12.39 -10.51
CA LEU A 301 14.19 12.24 -11.11
C LEU A 301 15.27 12.27 -10.03
N MET A 302 16.25 11.40 -10.21
CA MET A 302 17.54 11.48 -9.53
C MET A 302 18.55 11.99 -10.57
N CYS A 303 19.04 13.21 -10.39
CA CYS A 303 19.85 13.88 -11.38
C CYS A 303 21.14 14.43 -10.78
N CYS A 304 22.21 14.42 -11.58
CA CYS A 304 23.51 14.97 -11.24
C CYS A 304 23.80 16.14 -12.16
N GLY A 305 24.34 17.22 -11.62
CA GLY A 305 24.59 18.42 -12.41
C GLY A 305 25.35 19.49 -11.67
N ILE A 306 25.66 20.57 -12.37
CA ILE A 306 26.34 21.74 -11.84
C ILE A 306 25.36 22.92 -11.85
N TYR A 307 25.32 23.67 -10.75
CA TYR A 307 24.50 24.88 -10.66
C TYR A 307 25.33 26.10 -11.07
N HIS A 308 24.85 26.84 -12.06
CA HIS A 308 25.50 28.05 -12.57
C HIS A 308 24.46 29.02 -13.10
N ASN A 309 24.61 30.33 -12.82
CA ASN A 309 23.72 31.40 -13.29
C ASN A 309 22.22 31.05 -13.15
N GLU A 310 21.81 30.71 -11.93
CA GLU A 310 20.41 30.39 -11.60
C GLU A 310 19.83 29.13 -12.29
N THR A 311 20.64 28.41 -13.06
CA THR A 311 20.24 27.22 -13.80
C THR A 311 21.04 26.01 -13.35
N PHE A 312 20.37 24.87 -13.20
CA PHE A 312 20.98 23.58 -12.92
C PHE A 312 21.20 22.81 -14.22
N TYR A 313 22.46 22.70 -14.64
CA TYR A 313 22.85 21.99 -15.86
C TYR A 313 23.05 20.52 -15.56
N LEU A 314 22.14 19.68 -16.08
CA LEU A 314 22.17 18.24 -15.83
C LEU A 314 23.24 17.56 -16.68
N THR A 315 23.98 16.65 -16.05
CA THR A 315 24.99 15.81 -16.69
C THR A 315 24.56 14.34 -16.73
N HIS A 316 23.92 13.84 -15.65
CA HIS A 316 23.44 12.46 -15.55
C HIS A 316 21.99 12.44 -15.06
N LEU A 317 21.20 11.54 -15.62
CA LEU A 317 19.78 11.42 -15.31
C LEU A 317 19.33 9.97 -15.11
N LYS A 318 18.71 9.68 -13.96
CA LYS A 318 18.17 8.36 -13.62
C LYS A 318 16.82 8.53 -12.91
N GLN A 319 16.00 7.49 -12.93
CA GLN A 319 14.84 7.42 -12.03
C GLN A 319 15.25 6.84 -10.66
N PRO A 320 14.49 7.11 -9.59
CA PRO A 320 14.73 6.49 -8.29
C PRO A 320 14.70 4.96 -8.40
N PRO A 321 15.62 4.26 -7.71
CA PRO A 321 15.68 2.80 -7.78
C PRO A 321 14.45 2.16 -7.11
N LEU A 322 14.19 0.88 -7.42
CA LEU A 322 13.17 0.08 -6.74
C LEU A 322 13.52 -0.10 -5.27
N HIS A 323 12.56 -0.22 -4.36
CA HIS A 323 12.88 -0.36 -2.94
C HIS A 323 13.78 -1.60 -2.68
N ALA A 324 14.91 -1.43 -1.97
CA ALA A 324 15.90 -2.49 -1.76
C ALA A 324 15.47 -3.58 -0.76
N ASN A 325 14.40 -3.33 0.00
CA ASN A 325 13.85 -4.28 0.95
C ASN A 325 12.40 -4.57 0.57
N LYS A 326 12.09 -5.73 -0.03
CA LYS A 326 10.68 -6.12 -0.27
C LYS A 326 9.92 -6.45 1.03
N SER A 327 10.59 -6.51 2.18
CA SER A 327 9.98 -6.83 3.48
C SER A 327 9.14 -5.67 4.07
N LEU A 328 8.32 -5.01 3.26
CA LEU A 328 7.18 -4.26 3.75
C LEU A 328 5.99 -5.18 4.08
N SER A 329 6.06 -6.46 3.69
CA SER A 329 5.14 -7.54 4.07
C SER A 329 5.10 -7.73 5.60
N PHE A 330 4.38 -6.88 6.33
CA PHE A 330 4.20 -6.91 7.79
C PHE A 330 5.47 -6.89 8.68
N LYS A 331 6.66 -7.07 8.10
CA LYS A 331 7.91 -7.41 8.80
C LYS A 331 8.58 -6.23 9.48
N LEU A 332 8.26 -4.98 9.09
CA LEU A 332 8.97 -3.81 9.64
C LEU A 332 8.15 -2.94 10.60
N ASN A 333 6.81 -3.00 10.63
CA ASN A 333 6.02 -2.02 11.41
C ASN A 333 4.54 -2.41 11.75
N GLU A 334 4.08 -3.65 11.56
CA GLU A 334 2.67 -4.05 11.82
C GLU A 334 1.59 -3.23 11.08
N LYS A 335 1.93 -2.63 9.92
CA LYS A 335 1.02 -1.76 9.15
C LYS A 335 0.61 -2.40 7.83
N ASP A 336 -0.69 -2.39 7.57
CA ASP A 336 -1.26 -2.80 6.28
C ASP A 336 -1.15 -1.66 5.27
N TYR A 337 -0.34 -1.86 4.23
CA TYR A 337 -0.15 -0.92 3.11
C TYR A 337 -1.05 -1.25 1.92
N PHE A 338 -1.46 -2.51 1.79
CA PHE A 338 -2.19 -3.01 0.63
C PHE A 338 -3.68 -2.76 0.81
N GLY A 339 -4.19 -3.01 2.03
CA GLY A 339 -5.60 -2.93 2.45
C GLY A 339 -6.22 -4.30 2.74
N GLY A 340 -5.55 -5.38 2.33
CA GLY A 340 -6.07 -6.75 2.43
C GLY A 340 -6.22 -7.23 3.87
N TYR A 341 -5.23 -6.98 4.73
CA TYR A 341 -5.28 -7.36 6.13
C TYR A 341 -6.40 -6.64 6.87
N SER A 342 -6.56 -5.34 6.63
CA SER A 342 -7.56 -4.53 7.31
C SER A 342 -8.97 -4.87 6.85
N LYS A 343 -9.17 -5.10 5.54
CA LYS A 343 -10.45 -5.63 5.04
C LYS A 343 -10.77 -6.98 5.69
N LYS A 344 -9.80 -7.90 5.74
CA LYS A 344 -9.99 -9.21 6.38
C LYS A 344 -10.31 -9.10 7.87
N LYS A 345 -9.62 -8.21 8.58
CA LYS A 345 -9.89 -7.90 9.99
C LYS A 345 -11.33 -7.43 10.20
N ILE A 346 -11.84 -6.55 9.33
CA ILE A 346 -13.23 -6.09 9.37
C ILE A 346 -14.18 -7.25 9.07
N MET A 347 -13.93 -8.06 8.03
CA MET A 347 -14.77 -9.21 7.66
C MET A 347 -14.91 -10.24 8.79
N LEU A 348 -13.81 -10.53 9.48
CA LEU A 348 -13.81 -11.42 10.64
C LEU A 348 -14.59 -10.83 11.82
N ALA A 349 -14.55 -9.52 12.02
CA ALA A 349 -15.30 -8.83 13.06
C ALA A 349 -16.81 -8.74 12.76
N THR A 350 -17.19 -8.59 11.49
CA THR A 350 -18.60 -8.51 11.05
C THR A 350 -19.23 -9.88 10.81
N GLY A 351 -18.46 -10.97 10.86
CA GLY A 351 -18.95 -12.33 10.57
C GLY A 351 -19.31 -12.55 9.10
N THR A 352 -18.92 -11.65 8.20
CA THR A 352 -19.21 -11.72 6.75
C THR A 352 -18.21 -12.59 5.99
N ASP A 353 -17.36 -13.34 6.70
CA ASP A 353 -16.35 -14.24 6.13
C ASP A 353 -16.94 -15.45 5.38
N GLN A 354 -18.27 -15.53 5.33
CA GLN A 354 -19.03 -16.55 4.61
C GLN A 354 -19.03 -16.35 3.09
N ILE A 355 -18.72 -15.16 2.57
CA ILE A 355 -18.91 -14.86 1.13
C ILE A 355 -17.74 -15.34 0.24
N THR A 356 -16.56 -15.65 0.77
CA THR A 356 -15.43 -16.15 -0.04
C THR A 356 -15.06 -17.61 0.21
N SER A 357 -15.47 -18.20 1.34
CA SER A 357 -15.15 -19.60 1.69
C SER A 357 -16.22 -20.61 1.30
N SER A 358 -17.49 -20.20 1.19
CA SER A 358 -18.62 -21.11 0.91
C SER A 358 -18.79 -21.47 -0.57
N SER A 359 -18.25 -20.67 -1.49
CA SER A 359 -18.27 -21.00 -2.93
C SER A 359 -17.08 -21.86 -3.38
N ILE A 360 -15.99 -21.89 -2.61
CA ILE A 360 -14.76 -22.63 -2.99
C ILE A 360 -14.72 -24.04 -2.35
N SER A 361 -15.52 -24.30 -1.31
CA SER A 361 -15.52 -25.58 -0.57
C SER A 361 -16.57 -26.62 -1.01
N GLY A 362 -17.43 -26.28 -1.99
CA GLY A 362 -18.61 -27.07 -2.36
C GLY A 362 -18.35 -28.44 -3.02
N LEU A 363 -17.10 -28.83 -3.27
CA LEU A 363 -16.77 -30.10 -3.94
C LEU A 363 -16.38 -31.25 -3.00
N SER A 364 -16.32 -31.06 -1.67
CA SER A 364 -15.85 -32.12 -0.75
C SER A 364 -16.86 -32.65 0.28
N GLU A 365 -18.01 -32.00 0.46
CA GLU A 365 -18.90 -32.34 1.59
C GLU A 365 -19.72 -33.62 1.40
N SER A 366 -19.86 -34.12 0.16
CA SER A 366 -20.65 -35.33 -0.13
C SER A 366 -19.89 -36.65 0.01
N MET A 367 -18.57 -36.65 0.23
CA MET A 367 -17.76 -37.86 0.43
C MET A 367 -17.21 -38.04 1.85
N ALA A 368 -17.37 -37.05 2.73
CA ALA A 368 -16.72 -37.03 4.06
C ALA A 368 -17.59 -37.58 5.22
N GLN A 369 -18.78 -38.14 4.95
CA GLN A 369 -19.70 -38.59 6.01
C GLN A 369 -19.43 -40.00 6.58
N SER A 370 -18.32 -40.66 6.22
CA SER A 370 -17.96 -41.93 6.85
C SER A 370 -16.48 -41.94 7.22
N LEU A 371 -16.14 -41.46 8.42
CA LEU A 371 -15.07 -41.96 9.32
C LEU A 371 -14.84 -40.99 10.48
N PRO A 372 -14.98 -41.43 11.75
CA PRO A 372 -14.64 -40.62 12.91
C PRO A 372 -13.17 -40.88 13.33
N GLY A 373 -12.35 -39.83 13.42
CA GLY A 373 -11.02 -39.96 14.02
C GLY A 373 -9.99 -38.92 13.58
N SER A 374 -9.81 -37.91 14.43
CA SER A 374 -8.61 -37.11 14.69
C SER A 374 -7.35 -37.25 13.79
N LYS A 375 -6.81 -36.07 13.38
CA LYS A 375 -5.43 -35.77 12.91
C LYS A 375 -5.18 -35.56 11.40
N LEU A 376 -6.19 -35.17 10.61
CA LEU A 376 -6.00 -34.68 9.22
C LEU A 376 -6.74 -33.35 9.00
N ARG A 377 -6.34 -32.29 9.73
CA ARG A 377 -6.84 -30.91 9.56
C ARG A 377 -5.72 -29.87 9.40
N GLN A 378 -4.47 -30.30 9.29
CA GLN A 378 -3.35 -29.48 8.86
C GLN A 378 -3.05 -29.84 7.41
N GLU A 379 -2.95 -28.84 6.54
CA GLU A 379 -2.89 -28.95 5.08
C GLU A 379 -4.27 -29.20 4.42
N ALA A 380 -5.16 -28.20 4.50
CA ALA A 380 -6.03 -27.96 3.35
C ALA A 380 -5.08 -27.63 2.18
N LYS A 381 -4.81 -28.63 1.33
CA LYS A 381 -4.10 -28.45 0.06
C LYS A 381 -4.68 -27.23 -0.63
N ILE A 382 -3.86 -26.19 -0.84
CA ILE A 382 -4.10 -25.26 -1.94
C ILE A 382 -4.23 -26.17 -3.17
N GLU A 383 -5.43 -26.26 -3.75
CA GLU A 383 -5.62 -27.03 -4.96
C GLU A 383 -4.66 -26.44 -6.00
N LYS A 384 -3.87 -27.32 -6.63
CA LYS A 384 -2.79 -26.92 -7.54
C LYS A 384 -3.31 -26.16 -8.79
N ASP A 385 -4.62 -26.11 -8.98
CA ASP A 385 -5.25 -25.66 -10.22
C ASP A 385 -5.99 -24.31 -10.08
N ASN A 386 -5.94 -23.68 -8.90
CA ASN A 386 -6.58 -22.39 -8.65
C ASN A 386 -6.00 -21.28 -9.54
N CYS A 387 -6.83 -20.69 -10.39
CA CYS A 387 -6.38 -19.74 -11.40
C CYS A 387 -7.27 -18.50 -11.54
N ILE A 388 -6.65 -17.43 -12.05
CA ILE A 388 -7.29 -16.16 -12.39
C ILE A 388 -7.14 -15.96 -13.89
N VAL A 389 -8.25 -15.71 -14.58
CA VAL A 389 -8.25 -15.44 -16.03
C VAL A 389 -8.59 -13.98 -16.26
N ILE A 390 -7.79 -13.29 -17.07
CA ILE A 390 -7.88 -11.83 -17.24
C ILE A 390 -7.93 -11.48 -18.72
N PHE A 391 -8.96 -10.73 -19.08
CA PHE A 391 -9.19 -10.20 -20.41
C PHE A 391 -9.12 -8.68 -20.37
N SER A 392 -8.49 -8.07 -21.37
CA SER A 392 -8.34 -6.62 -21.49
C SER A 392 -8.91 -6.12 -22.80
N GLN A 393 -9.57 -4.96 -22.77
CA GLN A 393 -10.21 -4.34 -23.93
C GLN A 393 -11.24 -5.26 -24.61
N VAL A 394 -12.18 -5.73 -23.81
CA VAL A 394 -13.23 -6.65 -24.26
C VAL A 394 -14.36 -5.87 -24.93
N GLU A 395 -14.14 -5.39 -26.16
CA GLU A 395 -15.13 -4.65 -26.94
C GLU A 395 -16.33 -5.54 -27.30
N LEU A 396 -17.46 -5.34 -26.62
CA LEU A 396 -18.64 -6.18 -26.68
C LEU A 396 -19.56 -5.88 -27.87
N ASP A 397 -19.43 -4.72 -28.48
CA ASP A 397 -20.14 -4.35 -29.71
C ASP A 397 -19.59 -5.08 -30.95
N ASN A 398 -18.37 -5.62 -30.85
CA ASN A 398 -17.77 -6.42 -31.91
C ASN A 398 -18.30 -7.87 -31.90
N ILE A 399 -19.00 -8.24 -32.97
CA ILE A 399 -19.57 -9.58 -33.18
C ILE A 399 -18.50 -10.67 -33.09
N GLY A 400 -17.28 -10.42 -33.61
CA GLY A 400 -16.17 -11.37 -33.56
C GLY A 400 -15.71 -11.63 -32.12
N THR A 401 -15.70 -10.60 -31.27
CA THR A 401 -15.39 -10.73 -29.85
C THR A 401 -16.44 -11.56 -29.13
N GLN A 402 -17.73 -11.31 -29.36
CA GLN A 402 -18.81 -12.08 -28.74
C GLN A 402 -18.78 -13.56 -29.12
N LYS A 403 -18.56 -13.85 -30.40
CA LYS A 403 -18.44 -15.24 -30.89
C LYS A 403 -17.26 -15.96 -30.23
N CYS A 404 -16.10 -15.29 -30.19
CA CYS A 404 -14.90 -15.83 -29.56
C CYS A 404 -15.10 -16.10 -28.06
N LEU A 405 -15.77 -15.19 -27.33
CA LEU A 405 -16.12 -15.40 -25.92
C LEU A 405 -17.00 -16.63 -25.72
N LYS A 406 -17.97 -16.86 -26.61
CA LYS A 406 -18.84 -18.04 -26.56
C LYS A 406 -18.03 -19.32 -26.59
N ASP A 407 -17.15 -19.46 -27.58
CA ASP A 407 -16.33 -20.66 -27.76
C ASP A 407 -15.31 -20.82 -26.61
N LEU A 408 -14.76 -19.70 -26.14
CA LEU A 408 -13.78 -19.69 -25.05
C LEU A 408 -14.40 -20.10 -23.70
N PHE A 409 -15.64 -19.68 -23.41
CA PHE A 409 -16.30 -20.04 -22.16
C PHE A 409 -16.53 -21.54 -22.02
N GLU A 410 -16.72 -22.27 -23.11
CA GLU A 410 -16.79 -23.74 -23.09
C GLU A 410 -15.46 -24.37 -22.64
N GLY A 411 -14.32 -23.78 -23.05
CA GLY A 411 -12.99 -24.18 -22.57
C GLY A 411 -12.74 -23.78 -21.12
N LEU A 412 -13.16 -22.57 -20.72
CA LEU A 412 -12.99 -22.08 -19.34
C LEU A 412 -13.85 -22.86 -18.33
N GLU A 413 -15.00 -23.39 -18.74
CA GLU A 413 -15.82 -24.28 -17.90
C GLU A 413 -15.04 -25.54 -17.49
N GLN A 414 -14.13 -26.04 -18.33
CA GLN A 414 -13.25 -27.17 -18.01
C GLN A 414 -12.08 -26.75 -17.13
N LEU A 415 -11.56 -25.54 -17.33
CA LEU A 415 -10.48 -24.96 -16.53
C LEU A 415 -10.91 -24.66 -15.09
N LYS A 416 -12.19 -24.33 -14.87
CA LYS A 416 -12.79 -24.00 -13.56
C LYS A 416 -12.07 -22.84 -12.84
N PRO A 417 -12.00 -21.65 -13.44
CA PRO A 417 -11.31 -20.52 -12.83
C PRO A 417 -12.03 -20.01 -11.57
N ASP A 418 -11.25 -19.62 -10.57
CA ASP A 418 -11.76 -18.98 -9.35
C ASP A 418 -12.32 -17.59 -9.64
N ILE A 419 -11.63 -16.87 -10.53
CA ILE A 419 -11.91 -15.48 -10.86
C ILE A 419 -11.73 -15.28 -12.36
N ILE A 420 -12.74 -14.68 -13.00
CA ILE A 420 -12.63 -14.12 -14.35
C ILE A 420 -12.75 -12.60 -14.25
N ILE A 421 -11.74 -11.90 -14.74
CA ILE A 421 -11.70 -10.44 -14.78
C ILE A 421 -11.85 -9.99 -16.24
N LEU A 422 -12.95 -9.29 -16.53
CA LEU A 422 -13.16 -8.61 -17.80
C LEU A 422 -12.87 -7.13 -17.61
N VAL A 423 -11.86 -6.64 -18.31
CA VAL A 423 -11.41 -5.25 -18.21
C VAL A 423 -11.81 -4.50 -19.48
N GLY A 424 -12.35 -3.30 -19.33
CA GLY A 424 -12.68 -2.41 -20.44
C GLY A 424 -11.45 -2.07 -21.32
N ASP A 425 -11.60 -1.46 -22.48
CA ASP A 425 -12.79 -0.79 -22.98
C ASP A 425 -13.87 -1.80 -23.43
N PHE A 426 -15.11 -1.64 -22.97
CA PHE A 426 -16.23 -2.55 -23.25
C PHE A 426 -16.97 -2.23 -24.54
N ILE A 427 -16.76 -1.03 -25.11
CA ILE A 427 -17.36 -0.60 -26.37
C ILE A 427 -16.29 0.09 -27.21
N SER A 428 -16.31 -0.16 -28.51
CA SER A 428 -15.42 0.53 -29.43
C SER A 428 -15.63 2.06 -29.40
N GLN A 429 -14.52 2.81 -29.36
CA GLN A 429 -14.54 4.27 -29.19
C GLN A 429 -15.37 5.02 -30.27
N LYS A 430 -15.56 4.42 -31.44
CA LYS A 430 -16.34 5.01 -32.55
C LYS A 430 -17.84 5.12 -32.24
N ILE A 431 -18.35 4.25 -31.37
CA ILE A 431 -19.79 4.12 -31.08
C ILE A 431 -20.15 4.70 -29.71
N SER A 432 -19.18 4.81 -28.80
CA SER A 432 -19.40 5.18 -27.39
C SER A 432 -20.24 6.45 -27.19
N GLU A 433 -20.03 7.52 -27.97
CA GLU A 433 -20.74 8.80 -27.75
C GLU A 433 -22.21 8.79 -28.18
N LYS A 434 -22.61 7.83 -29.03
CA LYS A 434 -23.97 7.73 -29.59
C LYS A 434 -24.80 6.60 -28.97
N LEU A 435 -24.18 5.79 -28.12
CA LEU A 435 -24.79 4.58 -27.57
C LEU A 435 -25.73 4.92 -26.40
N SER A 436 -26.92 4.34 -26.39
CA SER A 436 -27.81 4.47 -25.23
C SER A 436 -27.37 3.54 -24.09
N TYR A 437 -27.69 3.92 -22.85
CA TYR A 437 -27.42 3.08 -21.67
C TYR A 437 -28.10 1.71 -21.75
N ASP A 438 -29.29 1.63 -22.35
CA ASP A 438 -30.02 0.36 -22.55
C ASP A 438 -29.32 -0.54 -23.58
N GLN A 439 -28.79 0.02 -24.66
CA GLN A 439 -27.99 -0.74 -25.62
C GLN A 439 -26.69 -1.24 -24.99
N PHE A 440 -26.01 -0.40 -24.21
CA PHE A 440 -24.81 -0.80 -23.47
C PHE A 440 -25.09 -1.97 -22.53
N LYS A 441 -26.20 -1.89 -21.78
CA LYS A 441 -26.67 -2.97 -20.91
C LYS A 441 -27.00 -4.27 -21.66
N ASN A 442 -27.58 -4.16 -22.86
CA ASN A 442 -27.93 -5.33 -23.68
C ASN A 442 -26.68 -6.14 -24.11
N TYR A 443 -25.53 -5.49 -24.30
CA TYR A 443 -24.29 -6.22 -24.62
C TYR A 443 -23.84 -7.13 -23.48
N PHE A 444 -23.95 -6.68 -22.23
CA PHE A 444 -23.69 -7.54 -21.07
C PHE A 444 -24.75 -8.65 -20.96
N GLU A 445 -26.01 -8.37 -21.28
CA GLU A 445 -27.07 -9.39 -21.29
C GLU A 445 -26.75 -10.53 -22.25
N GLN A 446 -26.26 -10.24 -23.45
CA GLN A 446 -25.89 -11.24 -24.46
C GLN A 446 -24.83 -12.23 -23.93
N ILE A 447 -23.81 -11.73 -23.24
CA ILE A 447 -22.78 -12.59 -22.62
C ILE A 447 -23.36 -13.42 -21.48
N GLY A 448 -24.19 -12.81 -20.63
CA GLY A 448 -24.83 -13.51 -19.52
C GLY A 448 -25.76 -14.64 -20.01
N THR A 449 -26.45 -14.41 -21.12
CA THR A 449 -27.32 -15.40 -21.76
C THR A 449 -26.53 -16.60 -22.26
N ILE A 450 -25.33 -16.42 -22.84
CA ILE A 450 -24.46 -17.52 -23.25
C ILE A 450 -24.16 -18.45 -22.06
N ILE A 451 -23.80 -17.91 -20.90
CA ILE A 451 -23.46 -18.70 -19.70
C ILE A 451 -24.68 -19.48 -19.20
N ARG A 452 -25.86 -18.85 -19.21
CA ARG A 452 -27.11 -19.44 -18.71
C ARG A 452 -27.71 -20.49 -19.64
N GLU A 453 -27.68 -20.26 -20.95
CA GLU A 453 -28.29 -21.13 -21.97
C GLU A 453 -27.41 -22.32 -22.32
N ASN A 454 -26.07 -22.14 -22.38
CA ASN A 454 -25.14 -23.23 -22.68
C ASN A 454 -24.89 -24.17 -21.48
N GLY A 455 -25.53 -23.93 -20.33
CA GLY A 455 -25.42 -24.80 -19.16
C GLY A 455 -24.03 -24.80 -18.51
N LEU A 456 -23.31 -23.68 -18.56
CA LEU A 456 -21.96 -23.53 -18.00
C LEU A 456 -22.03 -23.38 -16.48
N THR A 457 -22.20 -24.51 -15.78
CA THR A 457 -22.50 -24.58 -14.35
C THR A 457 -21.38 -24.04 -13.46
N CYS A 458 -20.12 -24.31 -13.79
CA CYS A 458 -18.97 -23.88 -13.02
C CYS A 458 -18.85 -22.35 -13.08
N LEU A 459 -18.87 -21.82 -14.30
CA LEU A 459 -18.84 -20.39 -14.55
C LEU A 459 -20.03 -19.64 -13.93
N ARG A 460 -21.22 -20.26 -13.91
CA ARG A 460 -22.45 -19.67 -13.32
C ARG A 460 -22.42 -19.63 -11.79
N ASP A 461 -22.00 -20.72 -11.16
CA ASP A 461 -22.23 -20.95 -9.74
C ASP A 461 -21.02 -20.71 -8.84
N PHE A 462 -19.80 -20.89 -9.35
CA PHE A 462 -18.59 -20.92 -8.53
C PHE A 462 -17.61 -19.80 -8.90
N THR A 463 -17.45 -19.48 -10.19
CA THR A 463 -16.53 -18.44 -10.65
C THR A 463 -16.97 -17.04 -10.23
N ASN A 464 -16.02 -16.24 -9.73
CA ASN A 464 -16.23 -14.82 -9.44
C ASN A 464 -16.00 -13.97 -10.69
N TRP A 465 -17.05 -13.34 -11.19
CA TRP A 465 -16.97 -12.42 -12.33
C TRP A 465 -16.71 -11.00 -11.87
N ILE A 466 -15.62 -10.40 -12.33
CA ILE A 466 -15.22 -9.04 -12.01
C ILE A 466 -15.16 -8.21 -13.29
N TYR A 467 -15.96 -7.14 -13.34
CA TYR A 467 -15.93 -6.18 -14.44
C TYR A 467 -15.18 -4.92 -14.02
N VAL A 468 -14.06 -4.62 -14.67
CA VAL A 468 -13.23 -3.47 -14.35
C VAL A 468 -13.39 -2.39 -15.43
N PRO A 469 -13.78 -1.17 -15.06
CA PRO A 469 -14.02 -0.07 -15.99
C PRO A 469 -12.72 0.50 -16.57
N SER A 470 -12.81 1.03 -17.79
CA SER A 470 -11.84 1.96 -18.36
C SER A 470 -12.31 3.40 -18.21
N SER A 471 -11.38 4.35 -18.19
CA SER A 471 -11.71 5.79 -18.19
C SER A 471 -12.39 6.26 -19.49
N GLU A 472 -12.41 5.42 -20.52
CA GLU A 472 -13.03 5.72 -21.81
C GLU A 472 -14.40 5.03 -21.99
N ASP A 473 -14.91 4.21 -21.06
CA ASP A 473 -16.26 3.65 -21.24
C ASP A 473 -17.38 4.63 -20.83
N LEU A 474 -18.58 4.28 -21.31
CA LEU A 474 -19.78 5.07 -21.18
C LEU A 474 -20.11 5.42 -19.72
N GLY A 475 -20.17 6.71 -19.42
CA GLY A 475 -20.53 7.22 -18.11
C GLY A 475 -19.36 7.37 -17.12
N GLN A 476 -18.12 7.02 -17.49
CA GLN A 476 -16.96 7.39 -16.66
C GLN A 476 -16.50 8.82 -16.92
N PRO A 477 -16.11 9.54 -15.86
CA PRO A 477 -15.28 10.71 -16.03
C PRO A 477 -13.87 10.29 -16.48
N LYS A 478 -13.21 11.11 -17.30
CA LYS A 478 -11.82 10.91 -17.76
C LYS A 478 -10.81 11.24 -16.66
N LEU A 479 -10.95 10.59 -15.50
CA LEU A 479 -10.17 10.79 -14.29
C LEU A 479 -9.53 9.46 -13.85
N MET A 480 -8.38 9.55 -13.17
CA MET A 480 -7.77 8.42 -12.47
C MET A 480 -7.66 8.72 -10.97
N PRO A 481 -7.82 7.74 -10.07
CA PRO A 481 -8.34 6.41 -10.34
C PRO A 481 -9.83 6.47 -10.77
N CYS A 482 -10.25 5.51 -11.59
CA CYS A 482 -11.57 5.41 -12.18
C CYS A 482 -12.51 4.58 -11.28
N LEU A 483 -13.68 5.16 -11.01
CA LEU A 483 -14.71 4.59 -10.13
C LEU A 483 -15.39 3.38 -10.78
N GLN A 484 -16.02 2.53 -9.96
CA GLN A 484 -16.89 1.46 -10.45
C GLN A 484 -17.97 2.00 -11.39
N PHE A 485 -18.35 1.21 -12.39
CA PHE A 485 -19.60 1.44 -13.12
C PHE A 485 -20.83 1.16 -12.26
N GLN A 486 -21.97 1.72 -12.67
CA GLN A 486 -23.25 1.41 -12.04
C GLN A 486 -23.59 -0.08 -12.22
N GLU A 487 -23.92 -0.75 -11.11
CA GLU A 487 -24.33 -2.17 -11.12
C GLU A 487 -25.53 -2.44 -12.04
N PHE A 488 -26.33 -1.41 -12.35
CA PHE A 488 -27.44 -1.46 -13.30
C PHE A 488 -27.06 -2.15 -14.62
N PHE A 489 -25.87 -1.91 -15.16
CA PHE A 489 -25.42 -2.52 -16.42
C PHE A 489 -25.25 -4.04 -16.34
N LEU A 490 -24.93 -4.58 -15.15
CA LEU A 490 -24.72 -6.00 -14.94
C LEU A 490 -25.95 -6.74 -14.40
N THR A 491 -27.06 -6.04 -14.16
CA THR A 491 -28.30 -6.68 -13.66
C THR A 491 -28.84 -7.74 -14.63
N THR A 492 -28.80 -7.46 -15.93
CA THR A 492 -29.20 -8.41 -16.99
C THR A 492 -28.17 -9.50 -17.24
N PHE A 493 -26.88 -9.21 -17.03
CA PHE A 493 -25.82 -10.22 -17.03
C PHE A 493 -26.02 -11.25 -15.91
N LYS A 494 -26.35 -10.82 -14.68
CA LYS A 494 -26.71 -11.74 -13.58
C LYS A 494 -27.92 -12.60 -13.95
N GLY A 495 -28.95 -11.98 -14.54
CA GLY A 495 -30.19 -12.65 -14.88
C GLY A 495 -31.04 -12.98 -13.64
N ASN A 496 -32.21 -13.56 -13.89
CA ASN A 496 -33.20 -13.87 -12.87
C ASN A 496 -33.46 -15.38 -12.76
N GLY A 497 -33.97 -15.82 -11.59
CA GLY A 497 -34.40 -17.19 -11.38
C GLY A 497 -33.28 -18.15 -10.96
N PRO A 498 -33.49 -19.48 -11.08
CA PRO A 498 -32.56 -20.50 -10.60
C PRO A 498 -31.27 -20.58 -11.42
N GLN A 499 -31.30 -20.11 -12.67
CA GLN A 499 -30.15 -20.06 -13.58
C GLN A 499 -29.33 -18.76 -13.48
N ARG A 500 -29.58 -17.92 -12.46
CA ARG A 500 -28.83 -16.66 -12.31
C ARG A 500 -27.35 -16.93 -12.03
N ILE A 501 -26.48 -16.06 -12.55
CA ILE A 501 -25.04 -16.08 -12.24
C ILE A 501 -24.89 -15.55 -10.80
N LYS A 502 -24.24 -16.34 -9.94
CA LYS A 502 -24.25 -16.09 -8.49
C LYS A 502 -23.28 -14.97 -8.10
N ASN A 503 -22.07 -15.01 -8.63
CA ASN A 503 -20.96 -14.19 -8.15
C ASN A 503 -20.53 -13.18 -9.23
N VAL A 504 -21.10 -11.97 -9.18
CA VAL A 504 -20.74 -10.89 -10.10
C VAL A 504 -20.56 -9.59 -9.32
N MET A 505 -19.44 -8.93 -9.56
CA MET A 505 -19.05 -7.67 -8.95
C MET A 505 -18.50 -6.68 -9.99
N VAL A 506 -18.61 -5.39 -9.67
CA VAL A 506 -17.93 -4.32 -10.39
C VAL A 506 -16.66 -3.96 -9.64
N GLY A 507 -15.55 -3.82 -10.34
CA GLY A 507 -14.27 -3.40 -9.79
C GLY A 507 -13.98 -1.92 -10.00
N THR A 508 -13.03 -1.38 -9.23
CA THR A 508 -12.41 -0.08 -9.50
C THR A 508 -11.27 -0.22 -10.49
N ASN A 509 -10.80 0.89 -11.08
CA ASN A 509 -9.57 0.91 -11.87
C ASN A 509 -8.60 1.99 -11.35
N PRO A 510 -7.49 1.62 -10.69
CA PRO A 510 -6.98 0.27 -10.51
C PRO A 510 -7.75 -0.56 -9.47
N MET A 511 -7.53 -1.86 -9.50
CA MET A 511 -8.04 -2.84 -8.54
C MET A 511 -6.87 -3.53 -7.82
N ARG A 512 -7.08 -3.87 -6.54
CA ARG A 512 -6.14 -4.63 -5.72
C ARG A 512 -6.78 -5.94 -5.26
N ILE A 513 -6.06 -7.04 -5.43
CA ILE A 513 -6.50 -8.37 -5.02
C ILE A 513 -5.38 -9.00 -4.18
N ASN A 514 -5.72 -9.43 -2.97
CA ASN A 514 -4.88 -10.33 -2.20
C ASN A 514 -5.38 -11.76 -2.45
N TYR A 515 -4.57 -12.57 -3.09
CA TYR A 515 -4.91 -13.92 -3.51
C TYR A 515 -4.01 -14.92 -2.79
N TYR A 516 -4.54 -15.55 -1.74
CA TYR A 516 -3.79 -16.45 -0.87
C TYR A 516 -2.46 -15.85 -0.37
N GLY A 517 -2.48 -14.59 0.04
CA GLY A 517 -1.30 -13.85 0.50
C GLY A 517 -0.44 -13.23 -0.61
N LYS A 518 -0.70 -13.51 -1.89
CA LYS A 518 -0.05 -12.84 -3.03
C LYS A 518 -0.74 -11.55 -3.38
N GLU A 519 0.03 -10.50 -3.64
CA GLU A 519 -0.51 -9.17 -3.94
C GLU A 519 -0.57 -8.94 -5.45
N ILE A 520 -1.76 -8.64 -5.95
CA ILE A 520 -2.04 -8.42 -7.36
C ILE A 520 -2.63 -7.01 -7.52
N VAL A 521 -2.01 -6.19 -8.36
CA VAL A 521 -2.52 -4.88 -8.76
C VAL A 521 -2.87 -4.92 -10.24
N LEU A 522 -4.10 -4.58 -10.59
CA LEU A 522 -4.57 -4.51 -11.98
C LEU A 522 -4.94 -3.07 -12.32
N CYS A 523 -4.46 -2.56 -13.45
CA CYS A 523 -4.80 -1.24 -13.94
C CYS A 523 -5.02 -1.24 -15.45
N ARG A 524 -6.13 -0.64 -15.87
CA ARG A 524 -6.45 -0.36 -17.26
C ARG A 524 -6.08 1.06 -17.62
N TYR A 525 -5.08 1.20 -18.48
CA TYR A 525 -4.64 2.49 -19.00
C TYR A 525 -3.82 2.32 -20.28
N ASN A 526 -3.92 3.27 -21.21
CA ASN A 526 -3.10 3.27 -22.43
C ASN A 526 -1.69 3.81 -22.13
N PHE A 527 -0.90 3.07 -21.33
CA PHE A 527 0.40 3.52 -20.83
C PHE A 527 1.37 3.85 -21.96
N PHE A 528 1.49 2.97 -22.95
CA PHE A 528 2.39 3.15 -24.08
C PHE A 528 2.21 4.49 -24.78
N LYS A 529 0.98 4.75 -25.27
CA LYS A 529 0.66 5.98 -26.00
C LYS A 529 0.86 7.22 -25.16
N LYS A 530 0.52 7.16 -23.87
CA LYS A 530 0.60 8.31 -22.97
C LYS A 530 2.04 8.60 -22.52
N LEU A 531 2.83 7.58 -22.19
CA LEU A 531 4.24 7.76 -21.82
C LEU A 531 5.09 8.14 -23.04
N LYS A 532 4.95 7.43 -24.16
CA LYS A 532 5.74 7.67 -25.37
C LYS A 532 5.48 9.04 -25.98
N ARG A 533 4.22 9.50 -26.01
CA ARG A 533 3.87 10.82 -26.55
C ARG A 533 4.38 11.98 -25.68
N ASN A 534 4.48 11.78 -24.37
CA ASN A 534 4.94 12.81 -23.43
C ASN A 534 6.42 12.64 -23.03
N GLN A 535 7.15 11.75 -23.69
CA GLN A 535 8.57 11.59 -23.48
C GLN A 535 9.31 12.85 -23.92
N LEU A 536 10.26 13.31 -23.12
CA LEU A 536 11.01 14.54 -23.40
C LEU A 536 12.07 14.31 -24.49
N PRO A 537 11.99 15.00 -25.64
CA PRO A 537 12.90 14.74 -26.77
C PRO A 537 14.38 14.98 -26.44
N LYS A 538 14.68 16.01 -25.62
CA LYS A 538 16.05 16.32 -25.20
C LYS A 538 16.70 15.18 -24.42
N ILE A 539 15.93 14.49 -23.58
CA ILE A 539 16.41 13.35 -22.80
C ILE A 539 16.54 12.12 -23.71
N GLN A 540 15.60 11.92 -24.64
CA GLN A 540 15.66 10.82 -25.60
C GLN A 540 16.97 10.80 -26.40
N ILE A 541 17.42 11.97 -26.87
CA ILE A 541 18.71 12.08 -27.58
C ILE A 541 19.88 11.62 -26.69
N ALA A 542 19.87 11.94 -25.40
CA ALA A 542 20.90 11.49 -24.46
C ALA A 542 20.81 9.98 -24.17
N GLN A 543 19.59 9.41 -24.12
CA GLN A 543 19.38 7.97 -23.98
C GLN A 543 19.95 7.20 -25.19
N GLU A 544 19.78 7.72 -26.40
CA GLU A 544 20.34 7.13 -27.63
C GLU A 544 21.87 7.19 -27.65
N LYS A 545 22.47 8.31 -27.22
CA LYS A 545 23.93 8.43 -27.04
C LYS A 545 24.47 7.45 -26.01
N THR A 546 23.79 7.32 -24.86
CA THR A 546 24.15 6.38 -23.78
C THR A 546 24.12 4.93 -24.27
N LYS A 547 23.17 4.60 -25.16
CA LYS A 547 23.10 3.28 -25.77
C LYS A 547 24.26 3.03 -26.73
N ALA A 548 24.67 4.04 -27.50
CA ALA A 548 25.73 3.92 -28.50
C ALA A 548 27.14 3.88 -27.89
N SER A 549 27.34 4.34 -26.65
CA SER A 549 28.66 4.44 -26.01
C SER A 549 29.14 3.15 -25.32
N LYS A 550 28.27 2.14 -25.12
CA LYS A 550 28.68 0.88 -24.46
C LYS A 550 29.27 -0.15 -25.43
N PRO A 551 30.38 -0.81 -25.08
CA PRO A 551 31.02 -1.81 -25.93
C PRO A 551 30.12 -3.06 -26.09
N PRO A 552 30.17 -3.73 -27.26
CA PRO A 552 29.32 -4.89 -27.57
C PRO A 552 29.63 -6.17 -26.79
N GLU A 553 30.70 -6.20 -25.97
CA GLU A 553 31.18 -7.39 -25.26
C GLU A 553 30.56 -7.58 -23.85
N ASP A 554 29.82 -6.58 -23.33
CA ASP A 554 29.09 -6.71 -22.06
C ASP A 554 27.70 -7.32 -22.32
N GLU A 555 27.53 -8.63 -22.14
CA GLU A 555 26.31 -9.41 -22.44
C GLU A 555 25.03 -9.03 -21.64
N GLU A 556 25.02 -7.98 -20.81
CA GLU A 556 23.78 -7.39 -20.27
C GLU A 556 23.29 -6.24 -21.17
N GLN A 557 22.83 -6.60 -22.36
CA GLN A 557 22.26 -5.64 -23.31
C GLN A 557 21.05 -4.92 -22.67
N TYR A 558 21.01 -3.58 -22.75
CA TYR A 558 19.84 -2.83 -22.30
C TYR A 558 18.58 -3.34 -23.00
N ASN A 559 17.62 -3.88 -22.24
CA ASN A 559 16.29 -4.14 -22.78
C ASN A 559 15.60 -2.80 -23.11
N THR A 560 15.59 -2.45 -24.40
CA THR A 560 14.97 -1.22 -24.91
C THR A 560 13.60 -1.45 -25.52
N GLN A 561 12.98 -2.62 -25.29
CA GLN A 561 11.58 -2.84 -25.72
C GLN A 561 10.68 -1.83 -25.00
N ASP A 562 9.76 -1.21 -25.73
CA ASP A 562 8.88 -0.19 -25.16
C ASP A 562 8.03 -0.77 -24.02
N SER A 563 7.61 -2.03 -24.09
CA SER A 563 6.92 -2.74 -22.99
C SER A 563 7.77 -2.83 -21.72
N TYR A 564 9.06 -3.13 -21.84
CA TYR A 564 9.99 -3.16 -20.72
C TYR A 564 10.19 -1.76 -20.13
N LYS A 565 10.28 -0.74 -20.99
CA LYS A 565 10.39 0.66 -20.54
C LYS A 565 9.17 1.10 -19.75
N ILE A 566 7.95 0.73 -20.15
CA ILE A 566 6.72 1.00 -19.39
C ILE A 566 6.83 0.35 -18.00
N ALA A 567 7.10 -0.95 -17.96
CA ALA A 567 7.18 -1.72 -16.71
C ALA A 567 8.20 -1.12 -15.74
N LYS A 568 9.43 -0.86 -16.22
CA LYS A 568 10.51 -0.28 -15.42
C LYS A 568 10.16 1.13 -14.95
N THR A 569 9.57 1.97 -15.81
CA THR A 569 9.16 3.34 -15.47
C THR A 569 8.12 3.36 -14.35
N LEU A 570 7.04 2.59 -14.46
CA LEU A 570 5.96 2.61 -13.45
C LEU A 570 6.44 2.11 -12.09
N LEU A 571 7.24 1.04 -12.07
CA LEU A 571 7.82 0.53 -10.83
C LEU A 571 8.82 1.53 -10.22
N GLN A 572 9.73 2.11 -11.02
CA GLN A 572 10.70 3.10 -10.52
C GLN A 572 10.06 4.44 -10.14
N GLN A 573 8.90 4.79 -10.69
CA GLN A 573 8.10 5.92 -10.21
C GLN A 573 7.28 5.58 -8.96
N GLY A 574 6.99 4.30 -8.73
CA GLY A 574 6.15 3.85 -7.62
C GLY A 574 4.70 4.33 -7.73
N ASN A 575 4.26 4.68 -8.93
CA ASN A 575 2.94 5.25 -9.20
C ASN A 575 2.48 4.85 -10.61
N LEU A 576 1.18 4.53 -10.76
CA LEU A 576 0.58 4.16 -12.03
C LEU A 576 0.47 5.32 -13.03
N ILE A 577 0.37 6.57 -12.56
CA ILE A 577 0.18 7.77 -13.39
C ILE A 577 1.31 8.78 -13.13
N PRO A 578 2.54 8.52 -13.60
CA PRO A 578 3.65 9.47 -13.51
C PRO A 578 3.59 10.52 -14.63
N LEU A 579 2.41 11.11 -14.85
CA LEU A 579 2.12 12.04 -15.94
C LEU A 579 1.55 13.35 -15.37
N PRO A 580 1.69 14.47 -16.07
CA PRO A 580 1.12 15.74 -15.62
C PRO A 580 -0.42 15.71 -15.72
N SER A 581 -1.09 16.50 -14.89
CA SER A 581 -2.57 16.51 -14.81
C SER A 581 -3.25 16.94 -16.11
N ILE A 582 -2.57 17.70 -16.97
CA ILE A 582 -3.07 18.06 -18.31
C ILE A 582 -3.18 16.84 -19.24
N VAL A 583 -2.35 15.82 -19.03
CA VAL A 583 -2.37 14.57 -19.81
C VAL A 583 -3.34 13.57 -19.22
N GLN A 584 -3.34 13.46 -17.89
CA GLN A 584 -4.23 12.59 -17.12
C GLN A 584 -4.61 13.24 -15.80
N PRO A 585 -5.83 13.79 -15.69
CA PRO A 585 -6.33 14.32 -14.44
C PRO A 585 -6.40 13.23 -13.36
N VAL A 586 -6.00 13.58 -12.14
CA VAL A 586 -6.02 12.69 -10.97
C VAL A 586 -7.02 13.20 -9.94
N MET A 587 -7.87 12.32 -9.46
CA MET A 587 -8.75 12.56 -8.31
C MET A 587 -7.92 12.47 -7.03
N TRP A 588 -7.37 13.61 -6.60
CA TRP A 588 -6.38 13.67 -5.52
C TRP A 588 -6.84 13.05 -4.20
N SER A 589 -8.12 13.15 -3.83
CA SER A 589 -8.65 12.54 -2.60
C SER A 589 -8.50 11.01 -2.55
N PHE A 590 -8.26 10.36 -3.69
CA PHE A 590 -8.09 8.91 -3.80
C PHE A 590 -6.81 8.51 -4.52
N ALA A 591 -5.83 9.42 -4.62
CA ALA A 591 -4.61 9.16 -5.38
C ALA A 591 -3.72 8.05 -4.80
N ASP A 592 -3.92 7.67 -3.52
CA ASP A 592 -3.29 6.50 -2.89
C ASP A 592 -3.58 5.19 -3.66
N ALA A 593 -4.70 5.11 -4.36
CA ALA A 593 -5.03 3.95 -5.19
C ALA A 593 -4.03 3.75 -6.34
N LEU A 594 -3.35 4.82 -6.78
CA LEU A 594 -2.36 4.79 -7.86
C LEU A 594 -0.96 4.41 -7.37
N GLN A 595 -0.75 4.30 -6.06
CA GLN A 595 0.54 3.97 -5.46
C GLN A 595 0.91 2.50 -5.68
N LEU A 596 2.17 2.27 -6.06
CA LEU A 596 2.78 0.97 -6.27
C LEU A 596 3.94 0.69 -5.29
N VAL A 597 3.98 1.38 -4.15
CA VAL A 597 5.00 1.18 -3.11
C VAL A 597 4.28 0.78 -1.82
N PRO A 598 4.59 -0.38 -1.22
CA PRO A 598 5.46 -1.46 -1.71
C PRO A 598 5.01 -2.03 -3.07
N HIS A 599 5.96 -2.61 -3.82
CA HIS A 599 5.65 -3.22 -5.11
C HIS A 599 4.89 -4.54 -4.92
N PRO A 600 3.83 -4.80 -5.71
CA PRO A 600 3.07 -6.05 -5.65
C PRO A 600 3.88 -7.24 -6.18
N ASP A 601 3.36 -8.46 -5.98
CA ASP A 601 3.92 -9.67 -6.61
C ASP A 601 3.59 -9.69 -8.11
N TYR A 602 2.35 -9.34 -8.46
CA TYR A 602 1.87 -9.27 -9.84
C TYR A 602 1.32 -7.87 -10.13
N LEU A 603 1.87 -7.22 -11.16
CA LEU A 603 1.40 -5.95 -11.70
C LEU A 603 0.84 -6.18 -13.10
N ILE A 604 -0.48 -6.12 -13.23
CA ILE A 604 -1.20 -6.32 -14.50
C ILE A 604 -1.52 -4.96 -15.09
N LEU A 605 -0.89 -4.66 -16.22
CA LEU A 605 -1.01 -3.42 -16.97
C LEU A 605 -1.82 -3.71 -18.24
N CYS A 606 -3.13 -3.51 -18.18
CA CYS A 606 -4.03 -3.66 -19.31
C CYS A 606 -3.84 -2.47 -20.27
N ASP A 607 -2.88 -2.61 -21.18
CA ASP A 607 -2.49 -1.61 -22.19
C ASP A 607 -2.92 -2.06 -23.59
N GLU A 608 -2.94 -1.13 -24.54
CA GLU A 608 -3.37 -1.37 -25.92
C GLU A 608 -2.33 -2.12 -26.78
N ILE A 609 -1.09 -2.23 -26.29
CA ILE A 609 -0.02 -2.94 -27.01
C ILE A 609 -0.16 -4.46 -26.89
N SER A 610 0.65 -5.18 -27.66
CA SER A 610 0.69 -6.65 -27.60
C SER A 610 0.97 -7.15 -26.18
N GLU A 611 0.52 -8.36 -25.89
CA GLU A 611 0.78 -9.04 -24.63
C GLU A 611 2.29 -9.12 -24.36
N TYR A 612 2.66 -9.00 -23.08
CA TYR A 612 4.04 -9.19 -22.64
C TYR A 612 4.07 -9.64 -21.18
N HIS A 613 5.16 -10.29 -20.81
CA HIS A 613 5.45 -10.66 -19.43
C HIS A 613 6.92 -10.36 -19.14
N HIS A 614 7.16 -9.46 -18.19
CA HIS A 614 8.49 -9.11 -17.71
C HIS A 614 8.66 -9.54 -16.26
N GLN A 615 9.79 -10.15 -15.96
CA GLN A 615 10.21 -10.47 -14.60
C GLN A 615 11.26 -9.45 -14.14
N ILE A 616 10.90 -8.59 -13.19
CA ILE A 616 11.78 -7.54 -12.69
C ILE A 616 12.31 -7.94 -11.32
N LYS A 617 13.62 -8.15 -11.22
CA LYS A 617 14.29 -8.47 -9.96
C LYS A 617 14.28 -7.27 -9.02
N VAL A 618 13.92 -7.50 -7.77
CA VAL A 618 14.01 -6.49 -6.71
C VAL A 618 15.43 -6.51 -6.16
N PRO A 619 16.14 -5.36 -6.10
CA PRO A 619 17.45 -5.29 -5.48
C PRO A 619 17.40 -5.76 -4.03
N GLN A 620 18.39 -6.53 -3.56
CA GLN A 620 18.54 -6.90 -2.16
C GLN A 620 19.68 -6.11 -1.52
N ASN A 621 19.48 -5.57 -0.33
CA ASN A 621 20.53 -4.91 0.42
C ASN A 621 21.28 -5.93 1.32
N ASN A 622 22.48 -6.35 0.89
CA ASN A 622 23.30 -7.35 1.56
C ASN A 622 23.77 -6.96 2.97
N MET A 623 23.69 -5.67 3.36
CA MET A 623 24.22 -5.19 4.64
C MET A 623 23.28 -5.41 5.84
N ASN A 624 21.97 -5.60 5.63
CA ASN A 624 20.99 -5.73 6.72
C ASN A 624 20.68 -7.18 7.13
N SER A 625 21.22 -8.18 6.44
CA SER A 625 20.98 -9.60 6.77
C SER A 625 21.69 -10.06 8.05
N SER A 626 22.64 -9.28 8.58
CA SER A 626 23.49 -9.70 9.70
C SER A 626 23.01 -9.27 11.10
N SER A 627 21.94 -8.47 11.23
CA SER A 627 21.54 -7.90 12.53
C SER A 627 20.10 -8.11 12.99
N LEU A 628 19.23 -8.72 12.16
CA LEU A 628 17.93 -9.21 12.61
C LEU A 628 17.92 -10.73 12.46
N GLY A 629 17.77 -11.43 13.58
CA GLY A 629 17.83 -12.89 13.65
C GLY A 629 17.06 -13.56 12.53
N VAL A 630 17.80 -14.28 11.69
CA VAL A 630 17.34 -15.08 10.57
C VAL A 630 16.31 -16.08 11.09
N TYR A 631 15.03 -15.84 10.78
CA TYR A 631 14.11 -16.95 10.61
C TYR A 631 14.54 -17.62 9.31
N ASN A 632 14.86 -18.92 9.37
CA ASN A 632 15.08 -19.74 8.17
C ASN A 632 13.75 -19.86 7.43
N ASP A 633 13.34 -18.81 6.72
CA ASP A 633 12.43 -18.95 5.59
C ASP A 633 13.32 -19.46 4.45
N GLU A 634 13.06 -20.66 3.91
CA GLU A 634 13.73 -21.21 2.71
C GLU A 634 13.46 -20.37 1.42
N ASP A 635 12.93 -19.16 1.57
CA ASP A 635 12.50 -18.21 0.55
C ASP A 635 13.49 -17.06 0.31
N ASP A 636 14.79 -17.30 0.50
CA ASP A 636 15.87 -16.39 0.10
C ASP A 636 16.14 -16.42 -1.43
N LYS A 637 15.15 -16.85 -2.22
CA LYS A 637 15.19 -16.73 -3.68
C LYS A 637 15.01 -15.27 -4.07
N ASP A 638 15.82 -14.80 -5.02
CA ASP A 638 15.70 -13.49 -5.68
C ASP A 638 14.23 -13.09 -5.85
N LYS A 639 13.78 -12.08 -5.10
CA LYS A 639 12.37 -11.68 -5.15
C LYS A 639 12.10 -10.97 -6.47
N VAL A 640 11.15 -11.50 -7.24
CA VAL A 640 10.75 -10.99 -8.56
C VAL A 640 9.38 -10.31 -8.47
N ILE A 641 9.18 -9.27 -9.29
CA ILE A 641 7.88 -8.67 -9.60
C ILE A 641 7.50 -9.11 -11.02
N HIS A 642 6.32 -9.68 -11.18
CA HIS A 642 5.78 -10.08 -12.47
C HIS A 642 4.96 -8.93 -13.05
N VAL A 643 5.43 -8.30 -14.13
CA VAL A 643 4.69 -7.26 -14.85
C VAL A 643 4.11 -7.86 -16.12
N ILE A 644 2.78 -7.82 -16.26
CA ILE A 644 2.04 -8.57 -17.27
C ILE A 644 1.11 -7.61 -18.01
N ASN A 645 1.08 -7.69 -19.34
CA ASN A 645 -0.02 -7.16 -20.13
C ASN A 645 -0.78 -8.33 -20.77
N PRO A 646 -2.09 -8.49 -20.52
CA PRO A 646 -2.92 -9.50 -21.17
C PRO A 646 -3.04 -9.32 -22.68
N GLY A 647 -2.81 -8.11 -23.20
CA GLY A 647 -3.03 -7.75 -24.61
C GLY A 647 -4.43 -7.17 -24.87
N ASN A 648 -4.79 -7.03 -26.15
CA ASN A 648 -6.06 -6.43 -26.57
C ASN A 648 -6.99 -7.52 -27.13
N PHE A 649 -7.89 -8.02 -26.27
CA PHE A 649 -8.77 -9.13 -26.62
C PHE A 649 -9.70 -8.83 -27.81
N ALA A 650 -10.06 -7.58 -28.08
CA ALA A 650 -10.84 -7.24 -29.26
C ALA A 650 -10.04 -7.48 -30.57
N ILE A 651 -8.73 -7.22 -30.56
CA ILE A 651 -7.87 -7.27 -31.74
C ILE A 651 -7.19 -8.63 -31.92
N ASN A 652 -6.41 -9.08 -30.93
CA ASN A 652 -5.53 -10.25 -31.05
C ASN A 652 -6.07 -11.50 -30.34
N LYS A 653 -7.26 -11.38 -29.75
CA LYS A 653 -7.92 -12.44 -28.95
C LYS A 653 -7.02 -12.99 -27.83
N SER A 654 -6.04 -12.21 -27.37
CA SER A 654 -5.14 -12.62 -26.30
C SER A 654 -5.68 -12.30 -24.92
N PHE A 655 -5.35 -13.16 -23.98
CA PHE A 655 -5.73 -13.08 -22.58
C PHE A 655 -4.66 -13.78 -21.74
N VAL A 656 -4.69 -13.61 -20.43
CA VAL A 656 -3.72 -14.25 -19.53
C VAL A 656 -4.41 -15.07 -18.46
N THR A 657 -3.84 -16.24 -18.18
CA THR A 657 -4.19 -17.07 -17.03
C THR A 657 -3.03 -17.05 -16.05
N ILE A 658 -3.32 -16.72 -14.78
CA ILE A 658 -2.32 -16.66 -13.71
C ILE A 658 -2.67 -17.73 -12.70
N TYR A 659 -1.67 -18.50 -12.27
CA TYR A 659 -1.76 -19.46 -11.17
C TYR A 659 -0.86 -18.97 -10.01
N PRO A 660 -1.33 -18.02 -9.17
CA PRO A 660 -0.47 -17.37 -8.19
C PRO A 660 0.14 -18.33 -7.17
N SER A 661 -0.57 -19.42 -6.85
CA SER A 661 -0.10 -20.48 -5.95
C SER A 661 1.06 -21.29 -6.53
N LEU A 662 1.10 -21.47 -7.86
CA LEU A 662 2.19 -22.14 -8.57
C LEU A 662 3.30 -21.18 -8.99
N GLY A 663 3.02 -19.88 -9.03
CA GLY A 663 3.91 -18.88 -9.63
C GLY A 663 3.92 -18.93 -11.16
N ASP A 664 2.98 -19.65 -11.79
CA ASP A 664 2.91 -19.84 -13.24
C ASP A 664 2.00 -18.79 -13.90
N ILE A 665 2.37 -18.38 -15.11
CA ILE A 665 1.67 -17.38 -15.92
C ILE A 665 1.63 -17.90 -17.35
N GLN A 666 0.42 -18.02 -17.89
CA GLN A 666 0.19 -18.51 -19.24
C GLN A 666 -0.45 -17.40 -20.08
N GLN A 667 0.29 -16.92 -21.07
CA GLN A 667 -0.27 -16.06 -22.11
C GLN A 667 -1.01 -16.93 -23.11
N CYS A 668 -2.29 -16.67 -23.29
CA CYS A 668 -3.19 -17.45 -24.11
C CYS A 668 -3.73 -16.59 -25.26
N SER A 669 -4.08 -17.23 -26.37
CA SER A 669 -4.79 -16.59 -27.46
C SER A 669 -5.90 -17.52 -27.90
N ALA A 670 -7.11 -16.98 -28.02
CA ALA A 670 -8.24 -17.75 -28.53
C ALA A 670 -8.12 -17.88 -30.07
N PRO A 671 -8.52 -19.02 -30.64
CA PRO A 671 -8.47 -19.21 -32.09
C PRO A 671 -9.34 -18.18 -32.82
N ASN A 672 -8.84 -17.69 -33.95
CA ASN A 672 -9.51 -16.68 -34.80
C ASN A 672 -10.79 -17.18 -35.47
#